data_AF-A0A0E0JLT2-F1
#
_entry.id   AF-A0A0E0JLT2-F1
#
_cell.length_a   1.000
_cell.length_b   1.000
_cell.length_c   1.000
_cell.angle_alpha   90.00
_cell.angle_beta   90.00
_cell.angle_gamma   90.00
#
_symmetry.space_group_name_H-M   'P 1'
#
loop_
_entity.id
_entity.type
_entity.pdbx_description
1 polymer ?
#
loop_
_entity_poly.entity_id
_entity_poly.type
_entity_poly.pdbx_seq_one_letter_code
_entity_poly.pdbx_strand_id
1 'polypeptide(L)'
;MDELENLRKLHLDVAIIYADYYGAAMEIFLSPEQFGIENPLVACCGGGGPYGVSETARCGHGEYKVCDDPQLCGSWDGYHPSEAVFKAIAIGLLRGSYTQPPLATTTISCPQITELGSSVEYKVLYDLRHGGCRAVSPSAAATAPFVLLLCAVVLLNAHVVLCGCYKRIFSFGDSIIDTGNFVYLTGNGPSQFKELPYGMTYFNRPSGRICDGRVLVDFYAQALNLSLLPSSMPEEGSGQFENGANFAVLASTALGPDYFKTKYNFSLPVPYCLDSQLASFKKVLGRIAPGVDATKSLLGESLIVMGEIGGNDYNFWFTARQPRETAKQYLPDVIGRIGAAVQEVINLGAKTVLVPGNFPFGCAPEYLQGFQSSNTSDYDATGCIAWFNDFSRQHNQALVQEVGRLRSQNPGVTLIYADYYGAALEFFKNPKNYGIADPLLECCGGDGPYHTGMTCNKTAKVWGPPANFANWDGVHMTEKAYSIIADGVLSKQQQQPLSDMGSFSHQQHSIPMYLVLVSAVLLLNSTLGLCGCYKSIFSFGDSIIDSGNFVHIAGDHPCPFKEPPFGMTYFKHPSGRISDGRVVIDFYAQALQLPFIPPSLPEKDRGQFPHGANFAVLASTALPPEYFRRWNHTVPMPFSLATQLEWFKQTLHRIAPGDAARTALLGESLILMGEIGGNDYNFWFLDHKPRELAYQFIPDVVASISSTVQELIGLGARTIVIPGNFPTGCVPAYLSAYRSGNPADYDELRCLRWFNAFSAAHNQALTNEVSRLKAQHPGVRLIYADYFGAALQLFRNPRRFGINDPLIACCGGHGPYHTGATCDRTATVWGDPGSFANWDGVHMTEKAYHVIADGTAKVWGPPANFANWDGVHMTEKAYSIIADGAEQQQPLSDMGSFSHQQHSIPMYLVLVSAVLLLNSTLGLCGCYKSIFSFGDSIIDSGNFVHIAGDHPCPFKEPPFGMTYFKHPSGRISDGRVVIDFYAQALQLPFIPPSLPEKDRGQFPHGANFAVLASTALPPEYFRRWNHTVPMPFSLATQLEWFKQTLHRIAPGDAARTALLGESLILMGEIGGNDYNFWFLDHKPRELAYQFIPDVVASISSTVQELIGLGARTIVIPGNFPTGCVPAYLSAYRSGNPADYDELRCLRWFNAFSAAHNQALTNEVSRLKAQHPGVRLIYADYFGAALQLFRNPRRFGINDPLIACCGGHGPYHTGATCDRTATVWGDPGSFANWDGVHMTEKAYHVIADGVLNGPFADPPLLHSC
;
A
#
# COMPACT_ATOMS: atom_id res chain seq x y z
N MET A 1 35.78 9.79 -27.26
CA MET A 1 35.40 10.56 -26.06
C MET A 1 34.74 11.88 -26.43
N ASP A 2 35.22 12.52 -27.48
CA ASP A 2 34.74 13.75 -28.11
C ASP A 2 33.19 13.75 -28.30
N GLU A 3 32.64 12.61 -28.76
CA GLU A 3 31.21 12.27 -28.78
C GLU A 3 30.44 12.73 -27.51
N LEU A 4 30.96 12.35 -26.35
CA LEU A 4 30.39 12.58 -25.02
C LEU A 4 30.59 14.03 -24.55
N GLU A 5 31.64 14.71 -24.98
CA GLU A 5 31.81 16.13 -24.68
C GLU A 5 30.86 17.02 -25.47
N ASN A 6 30.54 16.68 -26.72
CA ASN A 6 29.50 17.38 -27.48
C ASN A 6 28.13 17.17 -26.82
N LEU A 7 27.81 15.96 -26.38
CA LEU A 7 26.57 15.67 -25.63
C LEU A 7 26.48 16.47 -24.32
N ARG A 8 27.57 16.57 -23.55
CA ARG A 8 27.63 17.41 -22.34
C ARG A 8 27.44 18.90 -22.62
N LYS A 9 27.93 19.40 -23.76
CA LYS A 9 27.77 20.81 -24.17
C LYS A 9 26.36 21.12 -24.69
N LEU A 10 25.65 20.13 -25.23
CA LEU A 10 24.24 20.23 -25.63
C LEU A 10 23.25 20.02 -24.48
N HIS A 11 23.68 19.35 -23.40
CA HIS A 11 22.87 19.03 -22.22
C HIS A 11 23.57 19.48 -20.93
N LEU A 12 23.83 20.79 -20.81
CA LEU A 12 24.61 21.39 -19.71
C LEU A 12 24.03 21.12 -18.31
N ASP A 13 22.72 20.93 -18.23
CA ASP A 13 21.94 20.62 -17.04
C ASP A 13 21.82 19.09 -16.75
N VAL A 14 22.52 18.23 -17.50
CA VAL A 14 22.56 16.77 -17.30
C VAL A 14 24.00 16.25 -17.17
N ALA A 15 24.33 15.64 -16.03
CA ALA A 15 25.65 15.08 -15.74
C ALA A 15 25.89 13.73 -16.45
N ILE A 16 26.20 13.76 -17.76
CA ILE A 16 26.49 12.55 -18.55
C ILE A 16 27.91 12.06 -18.24
N ILE A 17 28.08 10.84 -17.71
CA ILE A 17 29.39 10.28 -17.30
C ILE A 17 29.67 8.96 -18.03
N TYR A 18 30.91 8.78 -18.47
CA TYR A 18 31.41 7.52 -19.04
C TYR A 18 32.20 6.73 -17.99
N ALA A 19 32.19 5.40 -18.05
CA ALA A 19 32.74 4.49 -17.04
C ALA A 19 33.51 3.32 -17.68
N ASP A 20 34.83 3.27 -17.47
CA ASP A 20 35.74 2.24 -17.99
C ASP A 20 35.89 1.05 -17.01
N TYR A 21 34.94 0.12 -17.10
CA TYR A 21 34.98 -1.15 -16.36
C TYR A 21 36.20 -2.02 -16.72
N TYR A 22 36.80 -1.84 -17.91
CA TYR A 22 37.94 -2.64 -18.35
C TYR A 22 39.22 -2.19 -17.65
N GLY A 23 39.51 -0.87 -17.63
CA GLY A 23 40.63 -0.30 -16.87
C GLY A 23 40.52 -0.61 -15.37
N ALA A 24 39.34 -0.38 -14.77
CA ALA A 24 39.09 -0.64 -13.35
C ALA A 24 39.24 -2.13 -12.96
N ALA A 25 38.99 -3.06 -13.88
CA ALA A 25 39.24 -4.48 -13.67
C ALA A 25 40.72 -4.86 -13.87
N MET A 26 41.37 -4.30 -14.88
CA MET A 26 42.74 -4.67 -15.26
C MET A 26 43.77 -4.24 -14.20
N GLU A 27 43.54 -3.10 -13.53
CA GLU A 27 44.33 -2.64 -12.37
C GLU A 27 44.48 -3.75 -11.31
N ILE A 28 43.42 -4.53 -11.08
CA ILE A 28 43.39 -5.60 -10.06
C ILE A 28 44.21 -6.82 -10.50
N PHE A 29 44.23 -7.15 -11.79
CA PHE A 29 45.10 -8.22 -12.30
C PHE A 29 46.58 -7.80 -12.39
N LEU A 30 46.86 -6.49 -12.46
CA LEU A 30 48.21 -5.91 -12.52
C LEU A 30 48.78 -5.56 -11.13
N SER A 31 47.95 -5.36 -10.11
CA SER A 31 48.37 -5.01 -8.73
C SER A 31 47.42 -5.61 -7.67
N PRO A 32 47.26 -6.95 -7.64
CA PRO A 32 46.22 -7.63 -6.85
C PRO A 32 46.38 -7.44 -5.34
N GLU A 33 47.62 -7.35 -4.85
CA GLU A 33 47.96 -7.17 -3.44
C GLU A 33 47.35 -5.89 -2.84
N GLN A 34 47.19 -4.81 -3.63
CA GLN A 34 46.57 -3.56 -3.16
C GLN A 34 45.07 -3.74 -2.82
N PHE A 35 44.43 -4.76 -3.39
CA PHE A 35 43.03 -5.10 -3.20
C PHE A 35 42.84 -6.27 -2.22
N GLY A 36 43.92 -6.73 -1.57
CA GLY A 36 43.90 -7.89 -0.66
C GLY A 36 43.80 -9.24 -1.36
N ILE A 37 44.06 -9.29 -2.67
CA ILE A 37 43.95 -10.51 -3.47
C ILE A 37 45.36 -11.08 -3.67
N GLU A 38 45.56 -12.34 -3.26
CA GLU A 38 46.83 -13.04 -3.42
C GLU A 38 46.88 -13.84 -4.73
N ASN A 39 45.74 -14.37 -5.16
CA ASN A 39 45.63 -15.34 -6.25
C ASN A 39 44.62 -14.85 -7.32
N PRO A 40 44.93 -13.78 -8.08
CA PRO A 40 43.95 -13.13 -8.96
C PRO A 40 43.49 -14.01 -10.13
N LEU A 41 44.34 -14.91 -10.61
CA LEU A 41 44.04 -15.80 -11.74
C LEU A 41 43.52 -17.18 -11.32
N VAL A 42 43.32 -17.43 -10.02
CA VAL A 42 42.85 -18.71 -9.48
C VAL A 42 41.37 -18.60 -9.13
N ALA A 43 40.59 -19.60 -9.53
CA ALA A 43 39.23 -19.77 -9.08
C ALA A 43 39.19 -20.36 -7.66
N CYS A 44 38.45 -19.74 -6.75
CA CYS A 44 38.25 -20.29 -5.41
C CYS A 44 37.52 -21.65 -5.45
N CYS A 45 36.50 -21.79 -6.31
CA CYS A 45 35.64 -22.96 -6.39
C CYS A 45 35.78 -23.67 -7.74
N GLY A 46 36.30 -24.91 -7.75
CA GLY A 46 36.56 -25.63 -9.01
C GLY A 46 37.11 -27.05 -8.85
N GLY A 47 37.23 -27.75 -9.98
CA GLY A 47 37.62 -29.17 -10.04
C GLY A 47 39.07 -29.52 -9.71
N GLY A 48 39.91 -28.55 -9.29
CA GLY A 48 41.31 -28.79 -8.94
C GLY A 48 42.22 -28.89 -10.16
N GLY A 49 42.75 -27.75 -10.60
CA GLY A 49 43.75 -27.64 -11.66
C GLY A 49 44.71 -26.46 -11.40
N PRO A 50 45.59 -26.12 -12.36
CA PRO A 50 46.62 -25.07 -12.17
C PRO A 50 46.08 -23.70 -11.77
N TYR A 51 44.82 -23.41 -12.10
CA TYR A 51 44.10 -22.17 -11.78
C TYR A 51 42.79 -22.45 -11.02
N GLY A 52 42.73 -23.52 -10.23
CA GLY A 52 41.55 -23.95 -9.46
C GLY A 52 40.48 -24.68 -10.30
N VAL A 53 40.33 -24.34 -11.58
CA VAL A 53 39.37 -24.94 -12.52
C VAL A 53 39.84 -26.23 -13.20
N SER A 54 38.86 -27.01 -13.66
CA SER A 54 39.00 -28.17 -14.55
C SER A 54 37.88 -28.14 -15.59
N GLU A 55 38.11 -28.68 -16.79
CA GLU A 55 37.07 -28.81 -17.82
C GLU A 55 36.01 -29.86 -17.44
N THR A 56 36.40 -30.88 -16.66
CA THR A 56 35.56 -32.04 -16.32
C THR A 56 34.85 -31.94 -14.97
N ALA A 57 35.24 -31.00 -14.11
CA ALA A 57 34.61 -30.77 -12.80
C ALA A 57 34.59 -29.27 -12.45
N ARG A 58 33.43 -28.78 -11.97
CA ARG A 58 33.12 -27.36 -11.80
C ARG A 58 32.57 -27.09 -10.40
N CYS A 59 32.55 -25.83 -9.97
CA CYS A 59 31.91 -25.43 -8.72
C CYS A 59 30.47 -25.99 -8.65
N GLY A 60 30.16 -26.74 -7.58
CA GLY A 60 28.85 -27.37 -7.39
C GLY A 60 28.62 -28.69 -8.14
N HIS A 61 29.50 -29.15 -9.03
CA HIS A 61 29.23 -30.33 -9.87
C HIS A 61 30.49 -31.18 -10.21
N GLY A 62 30.48 -32.45 -9.75
CA GLY A 62 31.62 -33.37 -9.80
C GLY A 62 32.40 -33.40 -8.48
N GLU A 63 33.62 -33.94 -8.48
CA GLU A 63 34.56 -33.68 -7.38
C GLU A 63 35.17 -32.29 -7.58
N TYR A 64 34.70 -31.32 -6.80
CA TYR A 64 35.23 -29.96 -6.77
C TYR A 64 35.67 -29.60 -5.36
N LYS A 65 36.52 -28.57 -5.26
CA LYS A 65 36.95 -27.97 -4.00
C LYS A 65 36.55 -26.50 -3.96
N VAL A 66 36.47 -25.96 -2.76
CA VAL A 66 36.37 -24.52 -2.48
C VAL A 66 37.63 -24.13 -1.72
N CYS A 67 38.17 -22.95 -1.98
CA CYS A 67 39.26 -22.37 -1.22
C CYS A 67 38.80 -21.93 0.17
N ASP A 68 39.71 -21.89 1.14
CA ASP A 68 39.37 -21.60 2.54
C ASP A 68 39.01 -20.11 2.78
N ASP A 69 39.52 -19.18 1.97
CA ASP A 69 39.10 -17.77 1.95
C ASP A 69 38.84 -17.26 0.51
N PRO A 70 37.57 -17.06 0.12
CA PRO A 70 37.19 -16.53 -1.20
C PRO A 70 37.67 -15.11 -1.52
N GLN A 71 38.03 -14.29 -0.52
CA GLN A 71 38.42 -12.89 -0.75
C GLN A 71 39.85 -12.78 -1.29
N LEU A 72 40.70 -13.78 -1.04
CA LEU A 72 42.09 -13.85 -1.52
C LEU A 72 42.20 -14.32 -2.99
N CYS A 73 41.11 -14.81 -3.59
CA CYS A 73 41.05 -15.26 -4.99
C CYS A 73 40.42 -14.18 -5.88
N GLY A 74 40.95 -13.99 -7.09
CA GLY A 74 40.37 -13.03 -8.04
C GLY A 74 39.12 -13.54 -8.76
N SER A 75 38.95 -14.86 -8.86
CA SER A 75 37.77 -15.48 -9.46
C SER A 75 37.05 -16.40 -8.48
N TRP A 76 35.73 -16.44 -8.57
CA TRP A 76 34.91 -17.37 -7.81
C TRP A 76 34.92 -18.78 -8.42
N ASP A 77 34.71 -18.90 -9.74
CA ASP A 77 34.49 -20.19 -10.43
C ASP A 77 35.30 -20.35 -11.74
N GLY A 78 36.19 -19.40 -12.04
CA GLY A 78 37.03 -19.32 -13.24
C GLY A 78 36.41 -18.58 -14.43
N TYR A 79 35.14 -18.18 -14.33
CA TYR A 79 34.45 -17.35 -15.32
C TYR A 79 34.01 -16.01 -14.72
N HIS A 80 33.58 -16.03 -13.46
CA HIS A 80 33.12 -14.86 -12.73
C HIS A 80 34.19 -14.35 -11.75
N PRO A 81 34.40 -13.03 -11.64
CA PRO A 81 35.19 -12.44 -10.56
C PRO A 81 34.67 -12.81 -9.17
N SER A 82 35.54 -12.75 -8.16
CA SER A 82 35.11 -12.87 -6.75
C SER A 82 34.40 -11.60 -6.27
N GLU A 83 33.73 -11.67 -5.12
CA GLU A 83 33.12 -10.50 -4.48
C GLU A 83 34.15 -9.39 -4.21
N ALA A 84 35.39 -9.76 -3.86
CA ALA A 84 36.50 -8.83 -3.65
C ALA A 84 36.83 -8.04 -4.94
N VAL A 85 36.93 -8.73 -6.08
CA VAL A 85 37.17 -8.07 -7.38
C VAL A 85 35.99 -7.19 -7.81
N PHE A 86 34.74 -7.67 -7.69
CA PHE A 86 33.57 -6.85 -8.01
C PHE A 86 33.49 -5.58 -7.15
N LYS A 87 33.80 -5.70 -5.86
CA LYS A 87 33.86 -4.56 -4.92
C LYS A 87 34.97 -3.58 -5.28
N ALA A 88 36.15 -4.07 -5.67
CA ALA A 88 37.26 -3.25 -6.12
C ALA A 88 36.95 -2.50 -7.43
N ILE A 89 36.37 -3.16 -8.43
CA ILE A 89 35.93 -2.53 -9.69
C ILE A 89 34.90 -1.42 -9.41
N ALA A 90 33.88 -1.70 -8.59
CA ALA A 90 32.85 -0.73 -8.25
C ALA A 90 33.43 0.51 -7.53
N ILE A 91 34.33 0.31 -6.56
CA ILE A 91 35.04 1.39 -5.87
C ILE A 91 35.91 2.20 -6.85
N GLY A 92 36.63 1.52 -7.75
CA GLY A 92 37.45 2.16 -8.78
C GLY A 92 36.65 3.08 -9.70
N LEU A 93 35.45 2.67 -10.12
CA LEU A 93 34.60 3.47 -11.00
C LEU A 93 33.92 4.64 -10.27
N LEU A 94 33.44 4.41 -9.05
CA LEU A 94 32.75 5.43 -8.25
C LEU A 94 33.69 6.53 -7.75
N ARG A 95 34.92 6.17 -7.36
CA ARG A 95 35.89 7.08 -6.70
C ARG A 95 37.11 7.44 -7.55
N GLY A 96 37.51 6.58 -8.49
CA GLY A 96 38.75 6.68 -9.24
C GLY A 96 38.60 7.31 -10.63
N SER A 97 39.73 7.43 -11.34
CA SER A 97 39.82 8.10 -12.65
C SER A 97 39.26 7.30 -13.84
N TYR A 98 38.73 6.09 -13.61
CA TYR A 98 38.08 5.28 -14.63
C TYR A 98 36.72 5.82 -15.07
N THR A 99 36.21 6.89 -14.43
CA THR A 99 35.08 7.66 -14.93
C THR A 99 35.50 9.03 -15.45
N GLN A 100 34.87 9.49 -16.54
CA GLN A 100 35.14 10.81 -17.12
C GLN A 100 33.83 11.52 -17.52
N PRO A 101 33.56 12.75 -17.02
CA PRO A 101 34.22 13.34 -15.84
C PRO A 101 34.07 12.40 -14.63
N PRO A 102 35.01 12.40 -13.66
CA PRO A 102 34.96 11.48 -12.53
C PRO A 102 33.62 11.55 -11.81
N LEU A 103 33.02 10.40 -11.50
CA LEU A 103 31.63 10.31 -11.01
C LEU A 103 31.42 11.20 -9.77
N ALA A 104 32.38 11.15 -8.84
CA ALA A 104 32.45 11.97 -7.63
C ALA A 104 32.58 13.51 -7.85
N THR A 105 32.80 13.99 -9.07
CA THR A 105 33.01 15.43 -9.37
C THR A 105 31.87 16.09 -10.14
N THR A 106 30.89 15.32 -10.63
CA THR A 106 29.85 15.83 -11.55
C THR A 106 28.50 16.10 -10.87
N THR A 107 28.30 15.63 -9.63
CA THR A 107 27.01 15.65 -8.92
C THR A 107 26.89 16.77 -7.88
N ILE A 108 26.87 18.02 -8.35
CA ILE A 108 26.68 19.23 -7.50
C ILE A 108 25.32 19.21 -6.75
N SER A 109 24.37 18.40 -7.19
CA SER A 109 23.04 18.23 -6.57
C SER A 109 22.81 16.87 -5.88
N CYS A 110 23.81 15.98 -5.78
CA CYS A 110 23.65 14.70 -5.06
C CYS A 110 24.97 14.16 -4.43
N PRO A 111 25.35 14.60 -3.22
CA PRO A 111 26.54 14.12 -2.51
C PRO A 111 26.56 12.65 -2.04
N GLN A 112 25.51 11.84 -2.23
CA GLN A 112 25.50 10.45 -1.70
C GLN A 112 26.50 9.52 -2.41
N ILE A 113 26.86 9.84 -3.66
CA ILE A 113 27.85 9.08 -4.43
C ILE A 113 29.25 9.20 -3.79
N THR A 114 29.51 10.30 -3.08
CA THR A 114 30.79 10.54 -2.39
C THR A 114 30.94 9.79 -1.06
N GLU A 115 29.88 9.28 -0.41
CA GLU A 115 29.97 8.48 0.83
C GLU A 115 29.84 6.95 0.64
N LEU A 116 29.65 6.50 -0.62
CA LEU A 116 30.32 5.25 -1.03
C LEU A 116 31.86 5.42 -1.10
N GLY A 117 32.37 6.64 -0.88
CA GLY A 117 33.75 6.97 -0.57
C GLY A 117 34.17 6.62 0.87
N SER A 118 33.24 6.67 1.80
CA SER A 118 33.56 6.79 3.22
C SER A 118 32.25 6.70 4.03
N SER A 119 32.09 5.88 5.08
CA SER A 119 33.07 5.67 6.15
C SER A 119 33.89 6.94 6.44
N VAL A 120 33.25 8.14 6.24
CA VAL A 120 33.60 9.52 6.62
C VAL A 120 32.75 10.67 5.95
N GLU A 121 32.10 11.69 6.57
CA GLU A 121 31.41 11.79 7.90
C GLU A 121 30.35 13.22 7.96
N TYR A 122 29.46 14.02 8.88
CA TYR A 122 28.59 14.19 10.30
C TYR A 122 27.35 15.18 10.44
N LYS A 123 26.04 14.98 10.79
CA LYS A 123 25.00 13.92 10.86
C LYS A 123 23.50 14.41 10.95
N VAL A 124 22.92 15.45 10.26
CA VAL A 124 21.40 15.70 10.05
C VAL A 124 20.88 17.20 10.05
N LEU A 125 19.85 17.95 10.64
CA LEU A 125 18.53 18.01 11.49
C LEU A 125 17.49 19.09 10.91
N TYR A 126 16.82 19.98 11.70
CA TYR A 126 15.33 19.91 11.88
C TYR A 126 14.42 21.10 12.23
N ASP A 127 13.13 20.91 11.96
CA ASP A 127 11.92 21.33 12.68
C ASP A 127 11.94 22.55 13.66
N LEU A 128 11.42 22.69 14.91
CA LEU A 128 10.66 21.89 15.88
C LEU A 128 10.23 22.67 17.22
N ARG A 129 9.21 23.55 17.49
CA ARG A 129 7.97 24.17 16.89
C ARG A 129 7.22 25.09 18.01
N HIS A 130 6.48 26.27 17.90
CA HIS A 130 5.41 26.78 18.92
C HIS A 130 4.43 28.07 18.74
N GLY A 131 3.28 28.24 19.53
CA GLY A 131 2.21 29.36 19.59
C GLY A 131 1.37 29.68 20.96
N GLY A 132 0.32 30.60 21.09
CA GLY A 132 -0.72 30.82 22.23
C GLY A 132 -1.24 32.23 22.91
N CYS A 133 -2.43 32.92 22.60
CA CYS A 133 -3.24 34.14 23.21
C CYS A 133 -3.31 35.74 22.62
N ARG A 134 -4.12 36.93 22.66
CA ARG A 134 -5.53 37.71 22.72
C ARG A 134 -5.49 38.87 21.63
N ALA A 135 -6.40 39.81 21.27
CA ALA A 135 -7.80 40.34 21.49
C ALA A 135 -8.20 41.37 22.62
N VAL A 136 -9.01 42.41 22.28
CA VAL A 136 -9.82 43.42 23.08
C VAL A 136 -11.00 43.95 22.20
N SER A 137 -12.07 44.52 22.75
CA SER A 137 -13.25 45.12 22.05
C SER A 137 -13.74 46.43 22.75
N PRO A 138 -14.85 47.13 22.39
CA PRO A 138 -15.79 47.02 21.26
C PRO A 138 -16.18 48.38 20.57
N SER A 139 -17.03 48.35 19.52
CA SER A 139 -18.31 49.11 19.37
C SER A 139 -18.68 49.56 17.94
N ALA A 140 -19.91 49.22 17.49
CA ALA A 140 -20.89 50.13 16.81
C ALA A 140 -22.03 49.38 16.05
N ALA A 141 -23.27 49.83 16.27
CA ALA A 141 -24.39 49.88 15.30
C ALA A 141 -24.80 48.65 14.43
N ALA A 142 -25.34 47.63 15.10
CA ALA A 142 -26.53 46.83 14.72
C ALA A 142 -27.20 46.97 13.31
N THR A 143 -27.09 45.91 12.48
CA THR A 143 -28.09 45.49 11.46
C THR A 143 -28.09 43.96 11.21
N ALA A 144 -28.14 43.13 12.27
CA ALA A 144 -27.91 41.66 12.15
C ALA A 144 -28.90 40.65 12.80
N PRO A 145 -29.96 41.00 13.57
CA PRO A 145 -30.65 40.02 14.43
C PRO A 145 -31.50 38.97 13.69
N PHE A 146 -31.87 39.17 12.42
CA PHE A 146 -32.80 38.29 11.70
C PHE A 146 -32.12 37.19 10.87
N VAL A 147 -30.87 37.39 10.44
CA VAL A 147 -30.13 36.40 9.62
C VAL A 147 -29.47 35.35 10.50
N LEU A 148 -28.91 35.76 11.64
CA LEU A 148 -28.21 34.88 12.58
C LEU A 148 -29.10 33.74 13.13
N LEU A 149 -30.41 33.97 13.30
CA LEU A 149 -31.32 32.95 13.82
C LEU A 149 -31.55 31.81 12.80
N LEU A 150 -31.66 32.12 11.49
CA LEU A 150 -31.73 31.09 10.45
C LEU A 150 -30.40 30.35 10.31
N CYS A 151 -29.27 31.07 10.30
CA CYS A 151 -27.95 30.44 10.22
C CYS A 151 -27.68 29.50 11.41
N ALA A 152 -28.08 29.87 12.62
CA ALA A 152 -27.96 29.01 13.80
C ALA A 152 -28.76 27.69 13.66
N VAL A 153 -30.01 27.76 13.19
CA VAL A 153 -30.86 26.55 13.02
C VAL A 153 -30.33 25.61 11.94
N VAL A 154 -29.73 26.13 10.88
CA VAL A 154 -29.08 25.32 9.82
C VAL A 154 -27.76 24.73 10.30
N LEU A 155 -26.93 25.50 11.03
CA LEU A 155 -25.64 25.02 11.55
C LEU A 155 -25.77 24.03 12.72
N LEU A 156 -26.91 24.00 13.42
CA LEU A 156 -27.18 23.06 14.52
C LEU A 156 -27.61 21.65 14.08
N ASN A 157 -27.74 21.37 12.77
CA ASN A 157 -28.17 20.06 12.26
C ASN A 157 -27.19 19.43 11.24
N ALA A 158 -26.06 20.08 10.95
CA ALA A 158 -25.08 19.63 9.95
C ALA A 158 -23.92 18.81 10.56
N HIS A 159 -24.22 17.75 11.32
CA HIS A 159 -23.22 16.80 11.80
C HIS A 159 -22.71 15.86 10.67
N VAL A 160 -21.91 16.40 9.75
CA VAL A 160 -21.12 15.58 8.80
C VAL A 160 -19.79 15.24 9.46
N VAL A 161 -19.79 14.18 10.26
CA VAL A 161 -18.57 13.63 10.88
C VAL A 161 -17.94 12.63 9.90
N LEU A 162 -16.72 12.90 9.44
CA LEU A 162 -15.86 11.90 8.81
C LEU A 162 -15.26 11.00 9.90
N CYS A 163 -16.09 10.10 10.41
CA CYS A 163 -15.67 9.02 11.30
C CYS A 163 -15.47 7.72 10.50
N GLY A 164 -15.02 6.65 11.17
CA GLY A 164 -15.06 5.30 10.60
C GLY A 164 -16.48 4.92 10.15
N CYS A 165 -16.59 4.12 9.08
CA CYS A 165 -17.85 3.90 8.35
C CYS A 165 -18.99 3.26 9.17
N TYR A 166 -18.70 2.74 10.37
CA TYR A 166 -19.68 2.19 11.30
C TYR A 166 -19.40 2.76 12.69
N LYS A 167 -20.43 3.25 13.37
CA LYS A 167 -20.30 3.71 14.77
C LYS A 167 -20.33 2.55 15.77
N ARG A 168 -20.79 1.37 15.34
CA ARG A 168 -21.07 0.21 16.20
C ARG A 168 -20.87 -1.11 15.46
N ILE A 169 -20.56 -2.15 16.22
CA ILE A 169 -20.70 -3.55 15.77
C ILE A 169 -21.73 -4.25 16.66
N PHE A 170 -22.74 -4.88 16.05
CA PHE A 170 -23.60 -5.84 16.75
C PHE A 170 -23.35 -7.23 16.18
N SER A 171 -23.03 -8.20 17.03
CA SER A 171 -22.55 -9.51 16.59
C SER A 171 -23.30 -10.69 17.20
N PHE A 172 -23.54 -11.72 16.38
CA PHE A 172 -24.27 -12.96 16.70
C PHE A 172 -23.41 -14.14 16.26
N GLY A 173 -23.31 -15.22 17.03
CA GLY A 173 -22.40 -16.32 16.69
C GLY A 173 -22.18 -17.31 17.82
N ASP A 174 -21.19 -18.17 17.67
CA ASP A 174 -20.77 -19.11 18.70
C ASP A 174 -19.49 -18.67 19.44
N SER A 175 -18.71 -19.64 19.95
CA SER A 175 -17.46 -19.40 20.68
C SER A 175 -16.36 -18.74 19.85
N ILE A 176 -16.40 -18.79 18.52
CA ILE A 176 -15.43 -18.13 17.63
C ILE A 176 -15.44 -16.60 17.83
N ILE A 177 -16.55 -16.04 18.31
CA ILE A 177 -16.69 -14.60 18.62
C ILE A 177 -17.42 -14.31 19.95
N ASP A 178 -17.56 -15.27 20.87
CA ASP A 178 -18.11 -15.00 22.22
C ASP A 178 -17.10 -14.16 23.02
N THR A 179 -17.56 -13.00 23.49
CA THR A 179 -16.77 -12.06 24.29
C THR A 179 -16.94 -12.21 25.79
N GLY A 180 -17.79 -13.14 26.26
CA GLY A 180 -17.99 -13.48 27.67
C GLY A 180 -19.42 -13.82 28.08
N ASN A 181 -20.37 -13.97 27.15
CA ASN A 181 -21.76 -14.30 27.47
C ASN A 181 -21.88 -15.70 28.11
N PHE A 182 -21.18 -16.72 27.60
CA PHE A 182 -21.19 -18.05 28.21
C PHE A 182 -20.59 -18.06 29.64
N VAL A 183 -19.52 -17.28 29.86
CA VAL A 183 -18.90 -17.11 31.17
C VAL A 183 -19.84 -16.42 32.17
N TYR A 184 -20.67 -15.48 31.71
CA TYR A 184 -21.73 -14.89 32.52
C TYR A 184 -22.88 -15.88 32.81
N LEU A 185 -23.37 -16.57 31.78
CA LEU A 185 -24.47 -17.57 31.88
C LEU A 185 -24.15 -18.70 32.87
N THR A 186 -22.89 -19.10 32.98
CA THR A 186 -22.43 -20.12 33.94
C THR A 186 -22.25 -19.59 35.37
N GLY A 187 -22.46 -18.29 35.63
CA GLY A 187 -22.54 -17.69 36.97
C GLY A 187 -21.35 -18.01 37.89
N ASN A 188 -21.64 -18.45 39.12
CA ASN A 188 -20.62 -18.94 40.07
C ASN A 188 -20.21 -20.40 39.84
N GLY A 189 -20.71 -21.06 38.79
CA GLY A 189 -20.35 -22.43 38.44
C GLY A 189 -18.92 -22.55 37.88
N PRO A 190 -18.22 -23.68 38.12
CA PRO A 190 -16.87 -23.91 37.61
C PRO A 190 -16.87 -23.94 36.07
N SER A 191 -15.86 -23.32 35.46
CA SER A 191 -15.67 -23.31 34.01
C SER A 191 -14.21 -22.99 33.70
N GLN A 192 -13.59 -23.76 32.81
CA GLN A 192 -12.18 -23.55 32.41
C GLN A 192 -11.95 -22.17 31.78
N PHE A 193 -12.95 -21.61 31.10
CA PHE A 193 -12.91 -20.28 30.47
C PHE A 193 -12.92 -19.12 31.48
N LYS A 194 -13.04 -19.41 32.79
CA LYS A 194 -12.88 -18.47 33.92
C LYS A 194 -11.50 -18.56 34.58
N GLU A 195 -10.64 -19.47 34.10
CA GLU A 195 -9.32 -19.73 34.66
C GLU A 195 -8.24 -19.53 33.58
N LEU A 196 -7.02 -19.25 34.01
CA LEU A 196 -5.87 -19.33 33.11
C LEU A 196 -5.74 -20.77 32.60
N PRO A 197 -5.28 -20.99 31.36
CA PRO A 197 -4.59 -20.03 30.50
C PRO A 197 -5.45 -19.18 29.54
N TYR A 198 -6.79 -19.21 29.59
CA TYR A 198 -7.61 -18.36 28.71
C TYR A 198 -7.36 -16.86 28.97
N GLY A 199 -7.28 -16.08 27.89
CA GLY A 199 -6.97 -14.64 27.94
C GLY A 199 -5.54 -14.28 28.39
N MET A 200 -4.59 -15.24 28.45
CA MET A 200 -3.22 -14.98 28.90
C MET A 200 -2.37 -14.05 28.03
N THR A 201 -2.56 -13.96 26.71
CA THR A 201 -1.64 -13.22 25.82
C THR A 201 -1.93 -11.72 25.74
N TYR A 202 -3.18 -11.33 25.51
CA TYR A 202 -3.59 -9.92 25.44
C TYR A 202 -4.16 -9.39 26.76
N PHE A 203 -5.12 -10.11 27.34
CA PHE A 203 -5.81 -9.64 28.56
C PHE A 203 -5.02 -9.89 29.85
N ASN A 204 -4.03 -10.79 29.81
CA ASN A 204 -3.26 -11.27 30.97
C ASN A 204 -4.14 -11.83 32.11
N ARG A 205 -5.39 -12.18 31.79
CA ARG A 205 -6.42 -12.74 32.70
C ARG A 205 -7.56 -13.35 31.88
N PRO A 206 -8.34 -14.29 32.44
CA PRO A 206 -9.56 -14.78 31.81
C PRO A 206 -10.53 -13.63 31.54
N SER A 207 -10.83 -13.41 30.25
CA SER A 207 -11.64 -12.29 29.75
C SER A 207 -13.05 -12.71 29.33
N GLY A 208 -13.38 -14.00 29.42
CA GLY A 208 -14.60 -14.58 28.87
C GLY A 208 -14.52 -14.99 27.40
N ARG A 209 -13.42 -14.64 26.71
CA ARG A 209 -13.14 -15.00 25.31
C ARG A 209 -12.53 -16.40 25.21
N ILE A 210 -12.89 -17.14 24.17
CA ILE A 210 -12.58 -18.57 24.04
C ILE A 210 -11.29 -18.79 23.23
N CYS A 211 -10.20 -18.20 23.71
CA CYS A 211 -8.83 -18.39 23.21
C CYS A 211 -7.79 -17.90 24.25
N ASP A 212 -6.51 -17.85 23.87
CA ASP A 212 -5.45 -17.22 24.66
C ASP A 212 -5.59 -15.69 24.77
N GLY A 213 -6.43 -15.03 23.96
CA GLY A 213 -6.53 -13.57 23.92
C GLY A 213 -7.81 -13.03 23.28
N ARG A 214 -7.64 -12.28 22.18
CA ARG A 214 -8.67 -11.66 21.34
C ARG A 214 -9.29 -12.65 20.35
N VAL A 215 -10.61 -12.57 20.19
CA VAL A 215 -11.39 -13.32 19.20
C VAL A 215 -11.63 -12.49 17.94
N LEU A 216 -12.10 -13.10 16.85
CA LEU A 216 -12.21 -12.43 15.53
C LEU A 216 -12.94 -11.08 15.53
N VAL A 217 -14.01 -10.94 16.32
CA VAL A 217 -14.78 -9.68 16.38
C VAL A 217 -14.03 -8.55 17.10
N ASP A 218 -13.03 -8.85 17.94
CA ASP A 218 -12.14 -7.84 18.54
C ASP A 218 -11.24 -7.20 17.48
N PHE A 219 -10.72 -7.99 16.55
CA PHE A 219 -9.90 -7.50 15.45
C PHE A 219 -10.71 -6.63 14.49
N TYR A 220 -11.98 -6.97 14.21
CA TYR A 220 -12.87 -6.09 13.45
C TYR A 220 -13.19 -4.79 14.18
N ALA A 221 -13.37 -4.83 15.51
CA ALA A 221 -13.54 -3.61 16.30
C ALA A 221 -12.31 -2.71 16.21
N GLN A 222 -11.11 -3.27 16.39
CA GLN A 222 -9.85 -2.54 16.32
C GLN A 222 -9.58 -1.97 14.92
N ALA A 223 -9.81 -2.75 13.85
CA ALA A 223 -9.68 -2.29 12.47
C ALA A 223 -10.68 -1.19 12.08
N LEU A 224 -11.83 -1.13 12.76
CA LEU A 224 -12.84 -0.08 12.59
C LEU A 224 -12.72 1.07 13.62
N ASN A 225 -11.65 1.09 14.41
CA ASN A 225 -11.37 2.09 15.46
C ASN A 225 -12.49 2.17 16.53
N LEU A 226 -13.08 1.04 16.88
CA LEU A 226 -14.09 0.86 17.93
C LEU A 226 -13.50 0.14 19.15
N SER A 227 -14.09 0.37 20.32
CA SER A 227 -13.77 -0.40 21.53
C SER A 227 -14.07 -1.89 21.34
N LEU A 228 -13.27 -2.76 21.97
CA LEU A 228 -13.56 -4.20 22.03
C LEU A 228 -14.98 -4.44 22.56
N LEU A 229 -15.73 -5.32 21.90
CA LEU A 229 -17.15 -5.48 22.21
C LEU A 229 -17.35 -6.00 23.64
N PRO A 230 -18.28 -5.41 24.40
CA PRO A 230 -18.79 -6.02 25.62
C PRO A 230 -19.75 -7.16 25.28
N SER A 231 -19.76 -8.18 26.13
CA SER A 231 -20.81 -9.19 26.16
C SER A 231 -22.15 -8.53 26.53
N SER A 232 -23.22 -8.86 25.83
CA SER A 232 -24.51 -8.19 26.00
C SER A 232 -25.28 -8.63 27.24
N MET A 233 -25.10 -9.88 27.70
CA MET A 233 -25.93 -10.46 28.77
C MET A 233 -25.71 -9.87 30.17
N PRO A 234 -24.49 -9.52 30.62
CA PRO A 234 -24.28 -8.84 31.91
C PRO A 234 -25.04 -7.50 32.03
N GLU A 235 -25.25 -6.81 30.90
CA GLU A 235 -25.81 -5.46 30.85
C GLU A 235 -27.08 -5.36 29.98
N GLU A 236 -27.77 -6.48 29.70
CA GLU A 236 -28.94 -6.52 28.81
C GLU A 236 -29.99 -5.47 29.20
N GLY A 237 -30.24 -5.33 30.51
CA GLY A 237 -31.18 -4.37 31.10
C GLY A 237 -30.64 -2.96 31.35
N SER A 238 -29.34 -2.68 31.17
CA SER A 238 -28.69 -1.44 31.67
C SER A 238 -27.69 -0.76 30.73
N GLY A 239 -26.87 -1.51 29.99
CA GLY A 239 -25.71 -0.98 29.26
C GLY A 239 -26.10 -0.17 28.03
N GLN A 240 -25.46 0.97 27.80
CA GLN A 240 -25.82 1.84 26.67
C GLN A 240 -25.25 1.38 25.32
N PHE A 241 -24.26 0.48 25.33
CA PHE A 241 -23.69 -0.17 24.14
C PHE A 241 -23.34 0.84 23.03
N GLU A 242 -22.67 1.93 23.40
CA GLU A 242 -22.44 3.09 22.52
C GLU A 242 -21.68 2.72 21.23
N ASN A 243 -20.69 1.83 21.34
CA ASN A 243 -19.90 1.23 20.26
C ASN A 243 -20.42 -0.16 19.81
N GLY A 244 -21.60 -0.58 20.29
CA GLY A 244 -22.22 -1.87 19.99
C GLY A 244 -22.08 -2.92 21.10
N ALA A 245 -22.45 -4.17 20.78
CA ALA A 245 -22.56 -5.28 21.73
C ALA A 245 -22.46 -6.65 21.04
N ASN A 246 -21.92 -7.64 21.77
CA ASN A 246 -21.79 -9.02 21.30
C ASN A 246 -22.84 -9.92 21.98
N PHE A 247 -23.65 -10.60 21.16
CA PHE A 247 -24.70 -11.54 21.55
C PHE A 247 -24.32 -13.00 21.28
N ALA A 248 -23.15 -13.26 20.71
CA ALA A 248 -22.62 -14.60 20.51
C ALA A 248 -22.45 -15.35 21.84
N VAL A 249 -22.67 -16.67 21.83
CA VAL A 249 -22.53 -17.52 23.02
C VAL A 249 -21.86 -18.83 22.62
N LEU A 250 -20.82 -19.25 23.34
CA LEU A 250 -20.16 -20.55 23.16
C LEU A 250 -21.17 -21.70 22.96
N ALA A 251 -20.81 -22.62 22.05
CA ALA A 251 -21.61 -23.79 21.68
C ALA A 251 -22.98 -23.50 21.00
N SER A 252 -23.32 -22.24 20.70
CA SER A 252 -24.59 -21.92 20.03
C SER A 252 -24.72 -22.60 18.66
N THR A 253 -25.93 -23.08 18.39
CA THR A 253 -26.35 -23.58 17.07
C THR A 253 -27.18 -22.54 16.30
N ALA A 254 -27.24 -22.66 14.98
CA ALA A 254 -28.19 -21.88 14.18
C ALA A 254 -29.63 -22.35 14.46
N LEU A 255 -29.86 -23.67 14.46
CA LEU A 255 -31.16 -24.28 14.73
C LEU A 255 -31.38 -24.52 16.23
N GLY A 256 -32.61 -24.34 16.72
CA GLY A 256 -32.94 -24.55 18.14
C GLY A 256 -32.86 -26.02 18.60
N PRO A 257 -32.54 -26.31 19.87
CA PRO A 257 -32.39 -27.69 20.38
C PRO A 257 -33.61 -28.60 20.12
N ASP A 258 -34.83 -28.05 20.18
CA ASP A 258 -36.06 -28.82 19.94
C ASP A 258 -36.20 -29.30 18.48
N TYR A 259 -35.51 -28.68 17.51
CA TYR A 259 -35.45 -29.17 16.13
C TYR A 259 -34.75 -30.54 16.07
N PHE A 260 -33.56 -30.66 16.66
CA PHE A 260 -32.79 -31.92 16.69
C PHE A 260 -33.52 -33.00 17.48
N LYS A 261 -34.14 -32.61 18.60
CA LYS A 261 -34.92 -33.51 19.45
C LYS A 261 -36.18 -34.03 18.75
N THR A 262 -36.88 -33.19 18.00
CA THR A 262 -38.13 -33.56 17.33
C THR A 262 -37.90 -34.30 16.00
N LYS A 263 -36.94 -33.85 15.18
CA LYS A 263 -36.70 -34.38 13.82
C LYS A 263 -35.75 -35.58 13.81
N TYR A 264 -34.84 -35.68 14.79
CA TYR A 264 -33.78 -36.70 14.83
C TYR A 264 -33.63 -37.43 16.18
N ASN A 265 -34.49 -37.15 17.18
CA ASN A 265 -34.37 -37.68 18.55
C ASN A 265 -33.00 -37.40 19.20
N PHE A 266 -32.32 -36.33 18.78
CA PHE A 266 -30.98 -35.98 19.23
C PHE A 266 -31.05 -34.79 20.20
N SER A 267 -30.48 -34.93 21.40
CA SER A 267 -30.49 -33.88 22.41
C SER A 267 -29.16 -33.13 22.42
N LEU A 268 -29.20 -31.83 22.09
CA LEU A 268 -28.01 -30.96 22.18
C LEU A 268 -27.55 -30.80 23.65
N PRO A 269 -26.24 -30.62 23.90
CA PRO A 269 -25.70 -30.42 25.24
C PRO A 269 -25.96 -29.01 25.79
N VAL A 270 -26.41 -28.05 24.97
CA VAL A 270 -26.66 -26.65 25.35
C VAL A 270 -28.04 -26.16 24.87
N PRO A 271 -28.65 -25.20 25.57
CA PRO A 271 -29.95 -24.63 25.20
C PRO A 271 -29.86 -23.41 24.27
N TYR A 272 -28.65 -22.95 23.92
CA TYR A 272 -28.43 -21.67 23.23
C TYR A 272 -28.44 -21.83 21.70
N CYS A 273 -29.14 -20.94 21.02
CA CYS A 273 -29.19 -20.88 19.56
C CYS A 273 -29.36 -19.43 19.05
N LEU A 274 -29.21 -19.23 17.73
CA LEU A 274 -29.32 -17.92 17.07
C LEU A 274 -30.65 -17.18 17.38
N ASP A 275 -31.77 -17.90 17.54
CA ASP A 275 -33.06 -17.32 17.96
C ASP A 275 -32.98 -16.63 19.33
N SER A 276 -32.27 -17.23 20.29
CA SER A 276 -32.11 -16.69 21.65
C SER A 276 -31.25 -15.41 21.66
N GLN A 277 -30.26 -15.33 20.76
CA GLN A 277 -29.39 -14.16 20.59
C GLN A 277 -30.15 -12.99 19.95
N LEU A 278 -30.95 -13.27 18.90
CA LEU A 278 -31.84 -12.29 18.27
C LEU A 278 -32.94 -11.80 19.22
N ALA A 279 -33.47 -12.67 20.08
CA ALA A 279 -34.40 -12.29 21.14
C ALA A 279 -33.76 -11.34 22.16
N SER A 280 -32.52 -11.62 22.60
CA SER A 280 -31.76 -10.72 23.49
C SER A 280 -31.49 -9.35 22.84
N PHE A 281 -31.04 -9.34 21.58
CA PHE A 281 -30.80 -8.13 20.80
C PHE A 281 -32.04 -7.24 20.65
N LYS A 282 -33.22 -7.83 20.40
CA LYS A 282 -34.49 -7.07 20.34
C LYS A 282 -34.85 -6.39 21.67
N LYS A 283 -34.56 -7.00 22.82
CA LYS A 283 -34.73 -6.33 24.13
C LYS A 283 -33.80 -5.14 24.25
N VAL A 284 -32.53 -5.31 23.89
CA VAL A 284 -31.51 -4.25 23.95
C VAL A 284 -31.91 -3.09 23.05
N LEU A 285 -32.28 -3.34 21.78
CA LEU A 285 -32.80 -2.32 20.86
C LEU A 285 -34.04 -1.61 21.40
N GLY A 286 -34.98 -2.36 22.00
CA GLY A 286 -36.16 -1.79 22.66
C GLY A 286 -35.85 -0.83 23.81
N ARG A 287 -34.62 -0.85 24.35
CA ARG A 287 -34.13 0.05 25.40
C ARG A 287 -33.22 1.17 24.85
N ILE A 288 -32.25 0.86 23.98
CA ILE A 288 -31.27 1.84 23.49
C ILE A 288 -31.74 2.62 22.26
N ALA A 289 -32.73 2.12 21.52
CA ALA A 289 -33.30 2.73 20.33
C ALA A 289 -34.83 2.52 20.24
N PRO A 290 -35.60 2.95 21.26
CA PRO A 290 -37.03 2.66 21.37
C PRO A 290 -37.82 3.27 20.19
N GLY A 291 -38.48 2.39 19.44
CA GLY A 291 -39.29 2.76 18.26
C GLY A 291 -38.59 2.45 16.93
N VAL A 292 -39.41 2.27 15.88
CA VAL A 292 -38.97 1.76 14.57
C VAL A 292 -37.90 2.64 13.93
N ASP A 293 -38.08 3.96 13.96
CA ASP A 293 -37.18 4.89 13.28
C ASP A 293 -35.86 5.09 14.05
N ALA A 294 -35.91 5.06 15.38
CA ALA A 294 -34.71 5.04 16.22
C ALA A 294 -33.89 3.76 15.99
N THR A 295 -34.55 2.60 15.98
CA THR A 295 -33.91 1.32 15.68
C THR A 295 -33.29 1.31 14.27
N LYS A 296 -34.03 1.78 13.25
CA LYS A 296 -33.51 1.87 11.87
C LYS A 296 -32.34 2.84 11.73
N SER A 297 -32.37 3.98 12.43
CA SER A 297 -31.26 4.93 12.44
C SER A 297 -30.00 4.29 13.06
N LEU A 298 -30.13 3.71 14.26
CA LEU A 298 -29.01 3.06 14.95
C LEU A 298 -28.42 1.89 14.13
N LEU A 299 -29.26 1.05 13.52
CA LEU A 299 -28.82 -0.09 12.70
C LEU A 299 -28.33 0.30 11.30
N GLY A 300 -28.76 1.45 10.77
CA GLY A 300 -28.24 2.02 9.53
C GLY A 300 -26.78 2.47 9.64
N GLU A 301 -26.35 2.86 10.85
CA GLU A 301 -24.98 3.29 11.19
C GLU A 301 -24.11 2.17 11.79
N SER A 302 -24.61 0.93 11.81
CA SER A 302 -23.96 -0.22 12.47
C SER A 302 -23.52 -1.28 11.46
N LEU A 303 -22.39 -1.92 11.71
CA LEU A 303 -22.04 -3.19 11.10
C LEU A 303 -22.71 -4.32 11.90
N ILE A 304 -23.46 -5.19 11.21
CA ILE A 304 -23.88 -6.46 11.79
C ILE A 304 -22.87 -7.54 11.40
N VAL A 305 -22.44 -8.34 12.37
CA VAL A 305 -21.58 -9.51 12.14
C VAL A 305 -22.35 -10.75 12.58
N MET A 306 -22.80 -11.56 11.63
CA MET A 306 -22.91 -12.99 11.93
C MET A 306 -21.46 -13.51 12.02
N GLY A 307 -21.10 -14.21 13.08
CA GLY A 307 -19.84 -14.95 13.20
C GLY A 307 -19.95 -16.31 12.50
N GLU A 308 -19.05 -17.24 12.81
CA GLU A 308 -19.40 -18.65 12.55
C GLU A 308 -20.63 -18.98 13.40
N ILE A 309 -21.65 -19.51 12.75
CA ILE A 309 -22.89 -19.99 13.35
C ILE A 309 -23.51 -20.98 12.38
N GLY A 310 -23.94 -22.14 12.88
CA GLY A 310 -24.25 -23.29 12.03
C GLY A 310 -23.18 -24.38 12.07
N GLY A 311 -21.94 -24.08 12.48
CA GLY A 311 -20.90 -25.09 12.67
C GLY A 311 -21.25 -26.13 13.74
N ASN A 312 -21.70 -25.66 14.91
CA ASN A 312 -22.02 -26.53 16.04
C ASN A 312 -23.22 -27.47 15.81
N ASP A 313 -24.14 -27.09 14.92
CA ASP A 313 -25.24 -27.92 14.43
C ASP A 313 -24.73 -29.26 13.85
N TYR A 314 -23.51 -29.27 13.31
CA TYR A 314 -22.82 -30.46 12.85
C TYR A 314 -21.82 -30.98 13.89
N ASN A 315 -21.13 -30.10 14.63
CA ASN A 315 -20.09 -30.55 15.58
C ASN A 315 -20.62 -31.50 16.64
N PHE A 316 -21.79 -31.23 17.23
CA PHE A 316 -22.39 -32.16 18.20
C PHE A 316 -22.83 -33.49 17.56
N TRP A 317 -23.33 -33.44 16.33
CA TRP A 317 -23.75 -34.63 15.58
C TRP A 317 -22.54 -35.54 15.25
N PHE A 318 -21.45 -34.95 14.74
CA PHE A 318 -20.25 -35.69 14.40
C PHE A 318 -19.53 -36.23 15.63
N THR A 319 -19.30 -35.43 16.67
CA THR A 319 -18.65 -35.88 17.92
C THR A 319 -19.43 -37.01 18.60
N ALA A 320 -20.77 -36.98 18.57
CA ALA A 320 -21.65 -38.07 18.98
C ALA A 320 -21.66 -39.29 18.02
N ARG A 321 -20.72 -39.36 17.07
CA ARG A 321 -20.50 -40.42 16.06
C ARG A 321 -21.71 -40.71 15.16
N GLN A 322 -22.60 -39.74 14.96
CA GLN A 322 -23.82 -39.94 14.18
C GLN A 322 -23.58 -39.92 12.65
N PRO A 323 -24.48 -40.49 11.83
CA PRO A 323 -24.25 -40.66 10.40
C PRO A 323 -24.04 -39.35 9.63
N ARG A 324 -22.98 -39.31 8.80
CA ARG A 324 -22.59 -38.15 7.97
C ARG A 324 -23.70 -37.68 7.03
N GLU A 325 -24.45 -38.63 6.45
CA GLU A 325 -25.52 -38.33 5.49
C GLU A 325 -26.70 -37.59 6.13
N THR A 326 -26.97 -37.80 7.42
CA THR A 326 -28.01 -37.04 8.14
C THR A 326 -27.61 -35.58 8.33
N ALA A 327 -26.33 -35.29 8.56
CA ALA A 327 -25.83 -33.91 8.61
C ALA A 327 -26.01 -33.18 7.28
N LYS A 328 -25.82 -33.88 6.14
CA LYS A 328 -26.13 -33.33 4.80
C LYS A 328 -27.63 -33.05 4.61
N GLN A 329 -28.51 -33.87 5.21
CA GLN A 329 -29.97 -33.70 5.09
C GLN A 329 -30.49 -32.44 5.78
N TYR A 330 -29.90 -32.01 6.90
CA TYR A 330 -30.31 -30.77 7.59
C TYR A 330 -29.39 -29.57 7.31
N LEU A 331 -28.31 -29.73 6.54
CA LEU A 331 -27.48 -28.60 6.10
C LEU A 331 -28.29 -27.47 5.45
N PRO A 332 -29.27 -27.73 4.55
CA PRO A 332 -30.11 -26.66 4.00
C PRO A 332 -30.98 -25.94 5.04
N ASP A 333 -31.43 -26.63 6.09
CA ASP A 333 -32.24 -26.03 7.16
C ASP A 333 -31.38 -25.06 8.01
N VAL A 334 -30.12 -25.43 8.28
CA VAL A 334 -29.14 -24.56 8.97
C VAL A 334 -28.91 -23.29 8.16
N ILE A 335 -28.59 -23.42 6.86
CA ILE A 335 -28.38 -22.30 5.94
C ILE A 335 -29.63 -21.41 5.87
N GLY A 336 -30.82 -22.01 5.76
CA GLY A 336 -32.09 -21.29 5.75
C GLY A 336 -32.34 -20.50 7.05
N ARG A 337 -31.95 -21.00 8.22
CA ARG A 337 -32.07 -20.24 9.48
C ARG A 337 -31.08 -19.08 9.57
N ILE A 338 -29.83 -19.27 9.12
CA ILE A 338 -28.83 -18.19 9.06
C ILE A 338 -29.33 -17.08 8.12
N GLY A 339 -29.80 -17.45 6.93
CA GLY A 339 -30.33 -16.49 5.97
C GLY A 339 -31.59 -15.76 6.45
N ALA A 340 -32.48 -16.46 7.15
CA ALA A 340 -33.62 -15.84 7.82
C ALA A 340 -33.19 -14.84 8.92
N ALA A 341 -32.09 -15.10 9.66
CA ALA A 341 -31.57 -14.18 10.66
C ALA A 341 -30.97 -12.91 10.03
N VAL A 342 -30.28 -13.06 8.90
CA VAL A 342 -29.79 -11.94 8.08
C VAL A 342 -30.97 -11.10 7.57
N GLN A 343 -32.01 -11.71 7.03
CA GLN A 343 -33.23 -10.99 6.63
C GLN A 343 -33.92 -10.30 7.83
N GLU A 344 -33.89 -10.91 9.00
CA GLU A 344 -34.50 -10.39 10.23
C GLU A 344 -33.82 -9.11 10.72
N VAL A 345 -32.47 -9.05 10.73
CA VAL A 345 -31.74 -7.82 11.07
C VAL A 345 -31.87 -6.73 9.99
N ILE A 346 -31.97 -7.11 8.71
CA ILE A 346 -32.29 -6.17 7.63
C ILE A 346 -33.67 -5.52 7.84
N ASN A 347 -34.68 -6.33 8.19
CA ASN A 347 -36.04 -5.86 8.43
C ASN A 347 -36.12 -4.92 9.65
N LEU A 348 -35.26 -5.11 10.66
CA LEU A 348 -35.09 -4.17 11.77
C LEU A 348 -34.40 -2.86 11.34
N GLY A 349 -33.52 -2.90 10.34
CA GLY A 349 -32.92 -1.70 9.72
C GLY A 349 -31.44 -1.80 9.34
N ALA A 350 -30.80 -2.96 9.51
CA ALA A 350 -29.37 -3.12 9.21
C ALA A 350 -29.03 -2.78 7.75
N LYS A 351 -27.96 -1.98 7.57
CA LYS A 351 -27.48 -1.57 6.24
C LYS A 351 -26.21 -2.26 5.77
N THR A 352 -25.40 -2.80 6.68
CA THR A 352 -24.32 -3.73 6.34
C THR A 352 -24.40 -4.97 7.23
N VAL A 353 -24.30 -6.16 6.63
CA VAL A 353 -24.18 -7.44 7.35
C VAL A 353 -23.01 -8.24 6.77
N LEU A 354 -22.12 -8.71 7.65
CA LEU A 354 -21.06 -9.67 7.34
C LEU A 354 -21.50 -11.07 7.75
N VAL A 355 -21.26 -12.05 6.89
CA VAL A 355 -21.65 -13.46 7.05
C VAL A 355 -20.48 -14.36 6.60
N PRO A 356 -19.76 -15.02 7.52
CA PRO A 356 -18.63 -15.86 7.18
C PRO A 356 -19.04 -17.31 6.90
N GLY A 357 -18.16 -18.05 6.23
CA GLY A 357 -18.23 -19.51 6.17
C GLY A 357 -17.68 -20.20 7.43
N ASN A 358 -17.95 -21.49 7.57
CA ASN A 358 -17.35 -22.36 8.58
C ASN A 358 -15.85 -22.59 8.29
N PHE A 359 -15.07 -22.79 9.35
CA PHE A 359 -13.66 -23.18 9.25
C PHE A 359 -13.41 -24.58 8.65
N PRO A 360 -12.16 -24.91 8.26
CA PRO A 360 -11.77 -26.26 7.83
C PRO A 360 -11.77 -27.25 9.02
N PHE A 361 -12.91 -27.86 9.31
CA PHE A 361 -13.10 -28.79 10.42
C PHE A 361 -12.13 -29.98 10.40
N GLY A 362 -11.70 -30.42 9.20
CA GLY A 362 -10.74 -31.51 9.06
C GLY A 362 -9.34 -31.17 9.57
N CYS A 363 -9.02 -29.89 9.77
CA CYS A 363 -7.73 -29.41 10.27
C CYS A 363 -7.69 -29.16 11.78
N ALA A 364 -8.81 -29.32 12.51
CA ALA A 364 -8.85 -29.07 13.95
C ALA A 364 -8.28 -30.28 14.72
N PRO A 365 -7.39 -30.09 15.73
CA PRO A 365 -6.75 -31.18 16.48
C PRO A 365 -7.73 -32.19 17.08
N GLU A 366 -8.85 -31.75 17.67
CA GLU A 366 -9.86 -32.65 18.26
C GLU A 366 -10.53 -33.55 17.21
N TYR A 367 -10.72 -33.05 15.98
CA TYR A 367 -11.20 -33.86 14.85
C TYR A 367 -10.13 -34.80 14.32
N LEU A 368 -8.88 -34.33 14.22
CA LEU A 368 -7.72 -35.13 13.82
C LEU A 368 -7.46 -36.29 14.78
N GLN A 369 -7.59 -36.07 16.10
CA GLN A 369 -7.52 -37.10 17.14
C GLN A 369 -8.77 -37.99 17.14
N GLY A 370 -9.96 -37.40 17.08
CA GLY A 370 -11.21 -38.13 17.19
C GLY A 370 -11.46 -39.08 16.03
N PHE A 371 -11.04 -38.72 14.81
CA PHE A 371 -11.38 -39.42 13.56
C PHE A 371 -10.14 -39.89 12.80
N GLN A 372 -9.07 -40.26 13.52
CA GLN A 372 -7.88 -40.87 12.93
C GLN A 372 -8.22 -42.04 12.00
N SER A 373 -7.56 -42.06 10.84
CA SER A 373 -7.61 -43.19 9.90
C SER A 373 -6.21 -43.71 9.64
N SER A 374 -6.07 -45.02 9.46
CA SER A 374 -4.84 -45.63 8.94
C SER A 374 -4.71 -45.51 7.43
N ASN A 375 -5.76 -45.06 6.73
CA ASN A 375 -5.74 -44.81 5.29
C ASN A 375 -5.26 -43.38 5.00
N THR A 376 -4.11 -43.24 4.35
CA THR A 376 -3.54 -41.93 4.01
C THR A 376 -4.38 -41.15 2.99
N SER A 377 -5.25 -41.80 2.20
CA SER A 377 -6.15 -41.09 1.28
C SER A 377 -7.36 -40.43 1.96
N ASP A 378 -7.55 -40.63 3.27
CA ASP A 378 -8.61 -39.94 4.03
C ASP A 378 -8.18 -38.51 4.45
N TYR A 379 -6.92 -38.16 4.20
CA TYR A 379 -6.29 -36.87 4.50
C TYR A 379 -5.95 -36.11 3.21
N ASP A 380 -6.01 -34.78 3.27
CA ASP A 380 -5.58 -33.90 2.18
C ASP A 380 -4.09 -33.52 2.27
N ALA A 381 -3.60 -32.78 1.28
CA ALA A 381 -2.19 -32.38 1.18
C ALA A 381 -1.71 -31.45 2.31
N THR A 382 -2.62 -30.96 3.16
CA THR A 382 -2.32 -30.19 4.38
C THR A 382 -2.37 -31.05 5.65
N GLY A 383 -2.54 -32.36 5.53
CA GLY A 383 -2.65 -33.28 6.67
C GLY A 383 -4.02 -33.25 7.37
N CYS A 384 -4.99 -32.54 6.79
CA CYS A 384 -6.34 -32.41 7.35
C CYS A 384 -7.26 -33.52 6.84
N ILE A 385 -8.26 -33.94 7.62
CA ILE A 385 -9.21 -34.98 7.21
C ILE A 385 -10.10 -34.45 6.07
N ALA A 386 -9.93 -35.02 4.88
CA ALA A 386 -10.45 -34.49 3.63
C ALA A 386 -11.99 -34.36 3.63
N TRP A 387 -12.70 -35.39 4.14
CA TRP A 387 -14.18 -35.41 4.09
C TRP A 387 -14.85 -34.38 5.02
N PHE A 388 -14.21 -34.00 6.13
CA PHE A 388 -14.68 -32.88 6.97
C PHE A 388 -14.46 -31.56 6.24
N ASN A 389 -13.30 -31.39 5.60
CA ASN A 389 -13.01 -30.23 4.77
C ASN A 389 -13.96 -30.12 3.57
N ASP A 390 -14.37 -31.23 2.95
CA ASP A 390 -15.44 -31.26 1.94
C ASP A 390 -16.80 -30.86 2.52
N PHE A 391 -17.11 -31.22 3.76
CA PHE A 391 -18.36 -30.85 4.40
C PHE A 391 -18.42 -29.33 4.70
N SER A 392 -17.34 -28.75 5.24
CA SER A 392 -17.22 -27.28 5.38
C SER A 392 -17.35 -26.58 4.02
N ARG A 393 -16.72 -27.10 2.95
CA ARG A 393 -16.86 -26.56 1.60
C ARG A 393 -18.31 -26.61 1.09
N GLN A 394 -19.04 -27.71 1.31
CA GLN A 394 -20.46 -27.82 0.95
C GLN A 394 -21.35 -26.83 1.72
N HIS A 395 -21.11 -26.65 3.03
CA HIS A 395 -21.81 -25.65 3.82
C HIS A 395 -21.55 -24.24 3.28
N ASN A 396 -20.29 -23.88 3.07
CA ASN A 396 -19.88 -22.56 2.62
C ASN A 396 -20.42 -22.23 1.22
N GLN A 397 -20.45 -23.21 0.30
CA GLN A 397 -21.07 -23.05 -1.02
C GLN A 397 -22.57 -22.76 -0.92
N ALA A 398 -23.30 -23.48 -0.07
CA ALA A 398 -24.72 -23.23 0.17
C ALA A 398 -24.95 -21.86 0.85
N LEU A 399 -24.07 -21.45 1.77
CA LEU A 399 -24.15 -20.16 2.44
C LEU A 399 -23.91 -18.98 1.48
N VAL A 400 -22.96 -19.10 0.54
CA VAL A 400 -22.76 -18.09 -0.52
C VAL A 400 -23.98 -18.00 -1.43
N GLN A 401 -24.61 -19.12 -1.80
CA GLN A 401 -25.85 -19.12 -2.57
C GLN A 401 -26.98 -18.37 -1.84
N GLU A 402 -27.12 -18.62 -0.53
CA GLU A 402 -28.11 -17.93 0.32
C GLU A 402 -27.81 -16.43 0.48
N VAL A 403 -26.54 -16.04 0.69
CA VAL A 403 -26.12 -14.63 0.70
C VAL A 403 -26.37 -13.98 -0.67
N GLY A 404 -26.17 -14.70 -1.79
CA GLY A 404 -26.55 -14.25 -3.14
C GLY A 404 -28.05 -14.02 -3.30
N ARG A 405 -28.87 -14.95 -2.78
CA ARG A 405 -30.34 -14.84 -2.74
C ARG A 405 -30.81 -13.65 -1.90
N LEU A 406 -30.15 -13.37 -0.78
CA LEU A 406 -30.44 -12.23 0.09
C LEU A 406 -30.00 -10.90 -0.53
N ARG A 407 -28.87 -10.87 -1.27
CA ARG A 407 -28.42 -9.68 -2.02
C ARG A 407 -29.45 -9.26 -3.07
N SER A 408 -29.99 -10.21 -3.83
CA SER A 408 -30.99 -9.91 -4.87
C SER A 408 -32.35 -9.47 -4.31
N GLN A 409 -32.71 -9.94 -3.11
CA GLN A 409 -33.92 -9.49 -2.39
C GLN A 409 -33.74 -8.15 -1.66
N ASN A 410 -32.52 -7.78 -1.28
CA ASN A 410 -32.23 -6.59 -0.47
C ASN A 410 -31.18 -5.67 -1.16
N PRO A 411 -31.43 -5.16 -2.38
CA PRO A 411 -30.44 -4.39 -3.15
C PRO A 411 -30.01 -3.06 -2.51
N GLY A 412 -30.70 -2.61 -1.46
CA GLY A 412 -30.34 -1.45 -0.64
C GLY A 412 -29.59 -1.80 0.66
N VAL A 413 -28.92 -2.96 0.72
CA VAL A 413 -28.13 -3.47 1.86
C VAL A 413 -26.82 -4.07 1.35
N THR A 414 -25.71 -3.74 2.02
CA THR A 414 -24.41 -4.36 1.74
C THR A 414 -24.28 -5.67 2.50
N LEU A 415 -24.36 -6.80 1.79
CA LEU A 415 -24.14 -8.13 2.36
C LEU A 415 -22.77 -8.68 1.96
N ILE A 416 -21.89 -8.84 2.93
CA ILE A 416 -20.51 -9.29 2.77
C ILE A 416 -20.45 -10.79 3.11
N TYR A 417 -19.86 -11.59 2.23
CA TYR A 417 -19.44 -12.95 2.57
C TYR A 417 -17.96 -12.92 2.94
N ALA A 418 -17.58 -13.56 4.04
CA ALA A 418 -16.19 -13.61 4.50
C ALA A 418 -15.65 -15.05 4.44
N ASP A 419 -14.62 -15.28 3.64
CA ASP A 419 -14.04 -16.62 3.46
C ASP A 419 -13.07 -16.98 4.59
N TYR A 420 -13.61 -17.21 5.79
CA TYR A 420 -12.87 -17.72 6.95
C TYR A 420 -12.16 -19.05 6.64
N TYR A 421 -12.71 -19.84 5.72
CA TYR A 421 -12.14 -21.11 5.29
C TYR A 421 -10.85 -20.89 4.48
N GLY A 422 -10.91 -20.04 3.45
CA GLY A 422 -9.74 -19.63 2.67
C GLY A 422 -8.66 -18.96 3.53
N ALA A 423 -9.07 -18.02 4.39
CA ALA A 423 -8.20 -17.28 5.30
C ALA A 423 -7.43 -18.20 6.26
N ALA A 424 -8.12 -19.16 6.90
CA ALA A 424 -7.46 -20.13 7.77
C ALA A 424 -6.55 -21.09 6.98
N LEU A 425 -6.99 -21.51 5.78
CA LEU A 425 -6.27 -22.47 4.94
C LEU A 425 -4.91 -21.94 4.44
N GLU A 426 -4.65 -20.63 4.47
CA GLU A 426 -3.33 -20.08 4.16
C GLU A 426 -2.24 -20.56 5.12
N PHE A 427 -2.49 -20.51 6.44
CA PHE A 427 -1.52 -20.95 7.44
C PHE A 427 -1.50 -22.47 7.62
N PHE A 428 -2.54 -23.20 7.21
CA PHE A 428 -2.46 -24.66 7.07
C PHE A 428 -1.55 -25.06 5.90
N LYS A 429 -1.58 -24.32 4.77
CA LYS A 429 -0.71 -24.57 3.60
C LYS A 429 0.73 -24.08 3.78
N ASN A 430 0.92 -22.90 4.39
CA ASN A 430 2.21 -22.22 4.45
C ASN A 430 2.59 -21.77 5.89
N PRO A 431 2.50 -22.63 6.92
CA PRO A 431 2.58 -22.22 8.34
C PRO A 431 3.82 -21.38 8.68
N LYS A 432 4.97 -21.73 8.09
CA LYS A 432 6.25 -21.03 8.24
C LYS A 432 6.21 -19.55 7.85
N ASN A 433 5.37 -19.16 6.89
CA ASN A 433 5.25 -17.77 6.44
C ASN A 433 4.59 -16.88 7.52
N TYR A 434 3.78 -17.48 8.39
CA TYR A 434 3.00 -16.78 9.42
C TYR A 434 3.64 -16.86 10.82
N GLY A 435 4.76 -17.58 10.96
CA GLY A 435 5.43 -17.87 12.22
C GLY A 435 4.89 -19.11 12.96
N ILE A 436 3.97 -19.85 12.34
CA ILE A 436 3.39 -21.07 12.94
C ILE A 436 4.33 -22.26 12.67
N ALA A 437 4.58 -23.06 13.70
CA ALA A 437 5.50 -24.20 13.63
C ALA A 437 4.83 -25.43 12.98
N ASP A 438 3.71 -25.85 13.55
CA ASP A 438 2.79 -26.86 13.01
C ASP A 438 1.35 -26.36 13.28
N PRO A 439 0.50 -26.23 12.25
CA PRO A 439 -0.85 -25.71 12.42
C PRO A 439 -1.84 -26.78 12.91
N LEU A 440 -1.49 -28.07 12.90
CA LEU A 440 -2.35 -29.20 13.26
C LEU A 440 -2.27 -29.59 14.75
N LEU A 441 -1.46 -28.88 15.54
CA LEU A 441 -1.27 -29.11 16.97
C LEU A 441 -2.01 -28.04 17.79
N GLU A 442 -2.65 -28.42 18.90
CA GLU A 442 -3.14 -27.46 19.89
C GLU A 442 -1.99 -26.92 20.77
N CYS A 443 -2.13 -25.67 21.20
CA CYS A 443 -1.15 -25.02 22.07
C CYS A 443 -1.34 -25.40 23.55
N CYS A 444 -2.59 -25.44 24.02
CA CYS A 444 -2.99 -25.70 25.40
C CYS A 444 -3.69 -27.06 25.49
N GLY A 445 -3.00 -28.07 26.01
CA GLY A 445 -3.46 -29.46 25.93
C GLY A 445 -2.80 -30.42 26.91
N GLY A 446 -2.58 -31.66 26.47
CA GLY A 446 -1.87 -32.71 27.19
C GLY A 446 -1.01 -33.57 26.25
N ASP A 447 -0.63 -34.77 26.70
CA ASP A 447 0.21 -35.66 25.89
C ASP A 447 -0.62 -36.47 24.88
N GLY A 448 -0.40 -36.21 23.59
CA GLY A 448 -1.09 -36.86 22.46
C GLY A 448 -0.48 -36.44 21.13
N PRO A 449 -0.77 -37.14 20.01
CA PRO A 449 -0.14 -36.88 18.70
C PRO A 449 -0.49 -35.50 18.11
N TYR A 450 -1.63 -34.93 18.51
CA TYR A 450 -2.05 -33.56 18.15
C TYR A 450 -2.07 -32.61 19.37
N HIS A 451 -1.39 -32.99 20.47
CA HIS A 451 -1.46 -32.39 21.81
C HIS A 451 -2.81 -32.47 22.55
N THR A 452 -3.85 -33.07 21.97
CA THR A 452 -5.21 -33.28 22.51
C THR A 452 -5.33 -34.20 23.75
N GLY A 453 -4.27 -34.35 24.55
CA GLY A 453 -4.20 -35.31 25.66
C GLY A 453 -4.94 -34.89 26.94
N MET A 454 -5.33 -33.62 27.07
CA MET A 454 -6.03 -33.07 28.23
C MET A 454 -6.75 -31.78 27.83
N THR A 455 -8.02 -31.62 28.20
CA THR A 455 -8.79 -30.40 27.93
C THR A 455 -8.12 -29.15 28.51
N CYS A 456 -7.94 -28.09 27.70
CA CYS A 456 -7.30 -26.85 28.13
C CYS A 456 -7.94 -26.23 29.39
N ASN A 457 -7.20 -26.20 30.49
CA ASN A 457 -7.56 -25.66 31.80
C ASN A 457 -6.29 -25.31 32.61
N LYS A 458 -6.41 -24.85 33.86
CA LYS A 458 -5.26 -24.44 34.71
C LYS A 458 -4.21 -25.52 35.01
N THR A 459 -4.47 -26.80 34.76
CA THR A 459 -3.48 -27.89 34.86
C THR A 459 -3.04 -28.44 33.50
N ALA A 460 -3.57 -27.92 32.40
CA ALA A 460 -3.17 -28.29 31.05
C ALA A 460 -1.80 -27.69 30.71
N LYS A 461 -1.10 -28.32 29.77
CA LYS A 461 0.22 -27.94 29.32
C LYS A 461 0.11 -26.97 28.15
N VAL A 462 0.65 -25.77 28.32
CA VAL A 462 0.91 -24.84 27.21
C VAL A 462 2.24 -25.24 26.58
N TRP A 463 2.20 -25.81 25.36
CA TRP A 463 3.34 -26.47 24.71
C TRP A 463 4.40 -25.51 24.15
N GLY A 464 4.10 -24.21 24.06
CA GLY A 464 5.04 -23.15 23.69
C GLY A 464 4.37 -21.78 23.65
N PRO A 465 5.02 -20.73 23.12
CA PRO A 465 4.39 -19.43 22.93
C PRO A 465 3.16 -19.55 22.02
N PRO A 466 1.96 -19.07 22.40
CA PRO A 466 0.75 -19.24 21.58
C PRO A 466 0.86 -18.62 20.18
N ALA A 467 1.72 -17.61 20.00
CA ALA A 467 2.04 -17.01 18.71
C ALA A 467 2.72 -17.98 17.70
N ASN A 468 3.13 -19.18 18.12
CA ASN A 468 3.74 -20.20 17.26
C ASN A 468 2.74 -21.29 16.83
N PHE A 469 1.48 -21.23 17.29
CA PHE A 469 0.44 -22.25 17.06
C PHE A 469 -0.76 -21.64 16.33
N ALA A 470 -1.42 -22.44 15.49
CA ALA A 470 -2.70 -22.05 14.88
C ALA A 470 -3.88 -22.32 15.83
N ASN A 471 -3.87 -23.46 16.53
CA ASN A 471 -4.98 -23.92 17.36
C ASN A 471 -4.68 -23.74 18.86
N TRP A 472 -5.70 -23.41 19.64
CA TRP A 472 -5.58 -23.14 21.07
C TRP A 472 -5.89 -24.37 21.94
N ASP A 473 -7.09 -24.92 21.84
CA ASP A 473 -7.67 -25.90 22.80
C ASP A 473 -8.28 -27.16 22.14
N GLY A 474 -7.87 -27.44 20.91
CA GLY A 474 -8.32 -28.56 20.08
C GLY A 474 -9.41 -28.19 19.08
N VAL A 475 -10.11 -27.06 19.29
CA VAL A 475 -11.20 -26.58 18.43
C VAL A 475 -11.02 -25.10 18.08
N HIS A 476 -10.83 -24.23 19.07
CA HIS A 476 -10.72 -22.79 18.88
C HIS A 476 -9.30 -22.41 18.43
N MET A 477 -9.17 -21.29 17.74
CA MET A 477 -7.86 -20.83 17.24
C MET A 477 -7.17 -19.90 18.24
N THR A 478 -5.87 -19.72 18.08
CA THR A 478 -5.11 -18.73 18.87
C THR A 478 -5.45 -17.31 18.44
N GLU A 479 -5.18 -16.31 19.30
CA GLU A 479 -5.24 -14.89 18.95
C GLU A 479 -4.43 -14.61 17.67
N LYS A 480 -3.28 -15.27 17.51
CA LYS A 480 -2.40 -15.13 16.34
C LYS A 480 -3.06 -15.67 15.06
N ALA A 481 -3.75 -16.81 15.11
CA ALA A 481 -4.50 -17.31 13.96
C ALA A 481 -5.72 -16.44 13.65
N TYR A 482 -6.46 -16.00 14.68
CA TYR A 482 -7.57 -15.05 14.48
C TYR A 482 -7.10 -13.70 13.91
N SER A 483 -5.90 -13.22 14.25
CA SER A 483 -5.35 -12.01 13.61
C SER A 483 -5.10 -12.23 12.12
N ILE A 484 -4.52 -13.37 11.73
CA ILE A 484 -4.27 -13.71 10.32
C ILE A 484 -5.59 -13.84 9.54
N ILE A 485 -6.62 -14.42 10.15
CA ILE A 485 -7.95 -14.54 9.51
C ILE A 485 -8.62 -13.17 9.40
N ALA A 486 -8.51 -12.31 10.43
CA ALA A 486 -8.98 -10.94 10.34
C ALA A 486 -8.26 -10.17 9.23
N ASP A 487 -6.94 -10.25 9.16
CA ASP A 487 -6.12 -9.61 8.12
C ASP A 487 -6.49 -10.14 6.71
N GLY A 488 -6.76 -11.44 6.56
CA GLY A 488 -7.22 -12.05 5.30
C GLY A 488 -8.62 -11.58 4.87
N VAL A 489 -9.53 -11.39 5.82
CA VAL A 489 -10.90 -10.89 5.56
C VAL A 489 -10.93 -9.37 5.32
N LEU A 490 -10.05 -8.61 5.98
CA LEU A 490 -9.96 -7.14 5.89
C LEU A 490 -9.13 -6.69 4.67
N SER A 491 -8.11 -7.45 4.27
CA SER A 491 -7.34 -7.19 3.05
C SER A 491 -8.11 -7.65 1.80
N LYS A 492 -7.97 -6.92 0.70
CA LYS A 492 -8.77 -7.14 -0.52
C LYS A 492 -8.37 -8.36 -1.37
N GLN A 493 -7.61 -9.31 -0.83
CA GLN A 493 -7.05 -10.46 -1.58
C GLN A 493 -7.87 -11.76 -1.48
N GLN A 494 -8.94 -11.82 -0.68
CA GLN A 494 -9.72 -13.07 -0.48
C GLN A 494 -11.24 -12.96 -0.71
N GLN A 495 -11.80 -11.78 -0.98
CA GLN A 495 -13.24 -11.61 -1.19
C GLN A 495 -13.66 -11.87 -2.66
N GLN A 496 -13.78 -13.13 -3.05
CA GLN A 496 -14.20 -13.51 -4.41
C GLN A 496 -15.68 -13.14 -4.72
N PRO A 497 -15.96 -12.54 -5.89
CA PRO A 497 -17.27 -12.59 -6.51
C PRO A 497 -17.43 -13.91 -7.29
N LEU A 498 -18.30 -14.79 -6.82
CA LEU A 498 -18.59 -16.08 -7.47
C LEU A 498 -19.56 -15.91 -8.66
N SER A 499 -19.13 -16.35 -9.84
CA SER A 499 -19.96 -16.53 -11.04
C SER A 499 -19.94 -17.99 -11.50
N ASP A 500 -21.07 -18.42 -12.06
CA ASP A 500 -21.32 -19.68 -12.77
C ASP A 500 -21.20 -21.02 -12.01
N MET A 501 -22.37 -21.53 -11.61
CA MET A 501 -22.79 -22.90 -11.95
C MET A 501 -24.32 -23.03 -11.86
N GLY A 502 -24.97 -23.55 -12.92
CA GLY A 502 -26.38 -23.94 -12.93
C GLY A 502 -27.27 -23.10 -13.86
N SER A 503 -27.77 -23.74 -14.94
CA SER A 503 -28.72 -23.16 -15.89
C SER A 503 -30.17 -23.24 -15.40
N PHE A 504 -31.02 -22.26 -15.79
CA PHE A 504 -32.29 -22.52 -16.48
C PHE A 504 -33.02 -21.23 -16.95
N SER A 505 -33.41 -21.22 -18.24
CA SER A 505 -34.53 -20.50 -18.89
C SER A 505 -34.86 -19.01 -18.62
N HIS A 506 -35.05 -18.27 -19.74
CA HIS A 506 -36.07 -17.23 -20.04
C HIS A 506 -37.13 -16.90 -18.96
N GLN A 507 -37.61 -15.65 -18.84
CA GLN A 507 -38.36 -14.96 -19.91
C GLN A 507 -38.37 -13.41 -19.84
N GLN A 508 -38.82 -12.77 -20.92
CA GLN A 508 -38.90 -11.30 -21.10
C GLN A 508 -40.12 -10.69 -20.39
N HIS A 509 -40.12 -9.37 -20.17
CA HIS A 509 -41.09 -8.42 -20.76
C HIS A 509 -40.72 -6.95 -20.47
N SER A 510 -41.41 -5.98 -21.09
CA SER A 510 -40.89 -4.64 -21.35
C SER A 510 -41.85 -3.50 -20.95
N ILE A 511 -41.29 -2.35 -20.52
CA ILE A 511 -41.67 -0.96 -20.88
C ILE A 511 -43.17 -0.56 -20.63
N PRO A 512 -43.47 0.47 -19.79
CA PRO A 512 -43.16 1.85 -20.21
C PRO A 512 -42.77 2.89 -19.14
N MET A 513 -41.67 3.56 -19.44
CA MET A 513 -41.48 5.02 -19.40
C MET A 513 -42.77 5.86 -19.32
N TYR A 514 -43.20 6.29 -18.11
CA TYR A 514 -44.13 7.43 -17.94
C TYR A 514 -44.06 8.20 -16.61
N LEU A 515 -42.97 8.08 -15.83
CA LEU A 515 -42.73 8.86 -14.60
C LEU A 515 -41.48 9.78 -14.67
N VAL A 516 -41.07 10.12 -15.88
CA VAL A 516 -39.88 10.93 -16.22
C VAL A 516 -39.94 12.39 -15.70
N LEU A 517 -41.12 12.87 -15.29
CA LEU A 517 -41.39 14.29 -15.00
C LEU A 517 -41.29 14.71 -13.52
N VAL A 518 -41.01 13.79 -12.59
CA VAL A 518 -40.75 14.14 -11.16
C VAL A 518 -39.26 14.07 -10.82
N SER A 519 -38.49 13.21 -11.50
CA SER A 519 -37.05 13.04 -11.30
C SER A 519 -36.23 14.32 -11.53
N ALA A 520 -36.69 15.20 -12.43
CA ALA A 520 -35.96 16.39 -12.86
C ALA A 520 -35.69 17.45 -11.77
N VAL A 521 -36.42 17.43 -10.65
CA VAL A 521 -36.28 18.42 -9.55
C VAL A 521 -35.42 17.90 -8.39
N LEU A 522 -35.33 16.58 -8.20
CA LEU A 522 -34.47 15.96 -7.18
C LEU A 522 -33.04 15.65 -7.69
N LEU A 523 -32.80 15.76 -8.99
CA LEU A 523 -31.48 15.52 -9.62
C LEU A 523 -30.50 16.72 -9.52
N LEU A 524 -30.84 17.80 -8.81
CA LEU A 524 -29.97 18.98 -8.65
C LEU A 524 -29.15 19.01 -7.34
N ASN A 525 -29.32 18.05 -6.43
CA ASN A 525 -28.62 18.00 -5.13
C ASN A 525 -27.87 16.68 -4.86
N SER A 526 -27.63 15.85 -5.89
CA SER A 526 -27.06 14.49 -5.73
C SER A 526 -25.87 14.21 -6.67
N THR A 527 -25.11 15.24 -7.03
CA THR A 527 -23.96 15.13 -7.97
C THR A 527 -22.70 15.86 -7.49
N LEU A 528 -22.38 15.76 -6.19
CA LEU A 528 -20.96 15.72 -5.78
C LEU A 528 -20.45 14.30 -6.02
N GLY A 529 -20.11 14.01 -7.28
CA GLY A 529 -19.54 12.73 -7.67
C GLY A 529 -18.16 12.51 -7.04
N LEU A 530 -17.82 11.25 -6.79
CA LEU A 530 -16.45 10.84 -6.45
C LEU A 530 -15.53 11.27 -7.59
N CYS A 531 -14.69 12.28 -7.35
CA CYS A 531 -13.96 12.94 -8.43
C CYS A 531 -12.74 12.09 -8.83
N GLY A 532 -12.89 11.27 -9.88
CA GLY A 532 -11.76 10.79 -10.66
C GLY A 532 -10.99 11.97 -11.25
N CYS A 533 -9.67 11.84 -11.39
CA CYS A 533 -8.79 12.97 -11.73
C CYS A 533 -8.98 13.56 -13.13
N TYR A 534 -9.83 12.97 -13.98
CA TYR A 534 -10.12 13.39 -15.35
C TYR A 534 -11.63 13.41 -15.57
N LYS A 535 -12.15 14.46 -16.22
CA LYS A 535 -13.59 14.63 -16.49
C LYS A 535 -14.01 14.03 -17.84
N SER A 536 -13.04 13.71 -18.70
CA SER A 536 -13.26 13.22 -20.07
C SER A 536 -12.04 12.44 -20.60
N ILE A 537 -12.27 11.60 -21.61
CA ILE A 537 -11.21 10.94 -22.39
C ILE A 537 -11.33 11.35 -23.86
N PHE A 538 -10.28 11.91 -24.44
CA PHE A 538 -10.15 12.05 -25.90
C PHE A 538 -9.16 11.04 -26.43
N SER A 539 -9.50 10.35 -27.52
CA SER A 539 -8.77 9.14 -27.93
C SER A 539 -8.57 9.00 -29.43
N PHE A 540 -7.41 8.45 -29.78
CA PHE A 540 -6.91 8.16 -31.12
C PHE A 540 -6.45 6.70 -31.14
N GLY A 541 -6.38 6.05 -32.30
CA GLY A 541 -5.96 4.65 -32.38
C GLY A 541 -6.60 3.86 -33.52
N ASP A 542 -6.62 2.55 -33.38
CA ASP A 542 -7.17 1.62 -34.37
C ASP A 542 -8.28 0.71 -33.79
N SER A 543 -8.47 -0.50 -34.33
CA SER A 543 -9.45 -1.48 -33.85
C SER A 543 -9.25 -1.96 -32.41
N ILE A 544 -8.06 -1.78 -31.81
CA ILE A 544 -7.80 -2.10 -30.40
C ILE A 544 -8.62 -1.22 -29.45
N ILE A 545 -9.03 -0.01 -29.87
CA ILE A 545 -9.90 0.88 -29.09
C ILE A 545 -11.09 1.50 -29.86
N ASP A 546 -11.32 1.17 -31.14
CA ASP A 546 -12.49 1.67 -31.90
C ASP A 546 -13.82 1.32 -31.19
N SER A 547 -14.56 2.34 -30.78
CA SER A 547 -15.86 2.21 -30.09
C SER A 547 -17.07 2.25 -31.02
N GLY A 548 -16.86 2.25 -32.35
CA GLY A 548 -17.91 2.09 -33.38
C GLY A 548 -17.71 2.88 -34.68
N ASN A 549 -16.63 3.65 -34.82
CA ASN A 549 -16.37 4.53 -35.96
C ASN A 549 -16.37 3.78 -37.29
N PHE A 550 -15.68 2.63 -37.39
CA PHE A 550 -15.66 1.85 -38.63
C PHE A 550 -17.06 1.36 -39.05
N VAL A 551 -17.89 0.97 -38.08
CA VAL A 551 -19.30 0.59 -38.32
C VAL A 551 -20.12 1.77 -38.85
N HIS A 552 -19.92 2.98 -38.30
CA HIS A 552 -20.55 4.20 -38.80
C HIS A 552 -20.04 4.64 -40.18
N ILE A 553 -18.77 4.40 -40.52
CA ILE A 553 -18.20 4.66 -41.85
C ILE A 553 -18.82 3.73 -42.88
N ALA A 554 -18.92 2.42 -42.58
CA ALA A 554 -19.44 1.42 -43.51
C ALA A 554 -20.90 1.64 -43.95
N GLY A 555 -21.73 2.36 -43.18
CA GLY A 555 -23.11 2.71 -43.58
C GLY A 555 -23.98 1.47 -43.81
N ASP A 556 -24.54 1.30 -45.01
CA ASP A 556 -25.33 0.12 -45.38
C ASP A 556 -24.50 -1.02 -46.00
N HIS A 557 -23.18 -0.85 -46.16
CA HIS A 557 -22.32 -1.90 -46.73
C HIS A 557 -22.19 -3.10 -45.76
N PRO A 558 -22.12 -4.34 -46.31
CA PRO A 558 -21.84 -5.55 -45.54
C PRO A 558 -20.56 -5.39 -44.71
N CYS A 559 -20.66 -5.66 -43.41
CA CYS A 559 -19.58 -5.45 -42.45
C CYS A 559 -19.74 -6.47 -41.32
N PRO A 560 -18.77 -7.38 -41.10
CA PRO A 560 -18.92 -8.47 -40.12
C PRO A 560 -19.09 -7.93 -38.69
N PHE A 561 -18.51 -6.78 -38.37
CA PHE A 561 -18.59 -6.11 -37.07
C PHE A 561 -19.98 -5.52 -36.74
N LYS A 562 -20.95 -5.61 -37.66
CA LYS A 562 -22.38 -5.30 -37.44
C LYS A 562 -23.23 -6.54 -37.17
N GLU A 563 -22.68 -7.73 -37.39
CA GLU A 563 -23.37 -9.01 -37.26
C GLU A 563 -22.80 -9.78 -36.05
N PRO A 564 -23.54 -10.75 -35.48
CA PRO A 564 -22.94 -11.72 -34.57
C PRO A 564 -21.76 -12.45 -35.25
N PRO A 565 -20.71 -12.85 -34.51
CA PRO A 565 -20.68 -12.96 -33.05
C PRO A 565 -20.08 -11.76 -32.29
N PHE A 566 -19.77 -10.62 -32.94
CA PHE A 566 -19.20 -9.45 -32.23
C PHE A 566 -20.14 -8.92 -31.14
N GLY A 567 -19.58 -8.48 -30.01
CA GLY A 567 -20.34 -7.96 -28.86
C GLY A 567 -21.14 -8.99 -28.03
N MET A 568 -21.04 -10.29 -28.31
CA MET A 568 -21.81 -11.34 -27.64
C MET A 568 -21.59 -11.52 -26.13
N THR A 569 -20.44 -11.14 -25.55
CA THR A 569 -20.15 -11.37 -24.12
C THR A 569 -20.70 -10.28 -23.22
N TYR A 570 -20.35 -9.01 -23.42
CA TYR A 570 -20.89 -7.91 -22.60
C TYR A 570 -22.17 -7.30 -23.15
N PHE A 571 -22.17 -6.86 -24.42
CA PHE A 571 -23.29 -6.11 -25.00
C PHE A 571 -24.49 -6.98 -25.38
N LYS A 572 -24.26 -8.29 -25.61
CA LYS A 572 -25.23 -9.27 -26.12
C LYS A 572 -25.78 -8.96 -27.52
N HIS A 573 -25.19 -7.97 -28.20
CA HIS A 573 -25.45 -7.59 -29.59
C HIS A 573 -24.18 -6.95 -30.18
N PRO A 574 -24.03 -6.89 -31.51
CA PRO A 574 -22.95 -6.15 -32.16
C PRO A 574 -22.97 -4.68 -31.74
N SER A 575 -21.86 -4.24 -31.14
CA SER A 575 -21.70 -2.90 -30.53
C SER A 575 -20.75 -1.99 -31.32
N GLY A 576 -20.30 -2.45 -32.50
CA GLY A 576 -19.29 -1.80 -33.33
C GLY A 576 -17.83 -1.95 -32.85
N ARG A 577 -17.63 -2.58 -31.69
CA ARG A 577 -16.30 -2.91 -31.13
C ARG A 577 -15.77 -4.20 -31.73
N ILE A 578 -14.45 -4.25 -31.90
CA ILE A 578 -13.77 -5.35 -32.62
C ILE A 578 -13.31 -6.43 -31.62
N SER A 579 -14.29 -6.97 -30.88
CA SER A 579 -14.11 -8.00 -29.85
C SER A 579 -15.43 -8.78 -29.66
N ASP A 580 -15.37 -9.86 -28.89
CA ASP A 580 -16.54 -10.47 -28.26
C ASP A 580 -17.33 -9.49 -27.37
N GLY A 581 -16.73 -8.39 -26.90
CA GLY A 581 -17.38 -7.41 -26.02
C GLY A 581 -16.70 -6.04 -25.96
N ARG A 582 -16.25 -5.65 -24.77
CA ARG A 582 -15.54 -4.40 -24.44
C ARG A 582 -14.10 -4.41 -24.94
N VAL A 583 -13.60 -3.23 -25.31
CA VAL A 583 -12.21 -2.96 -25.72
C VAL A 583 -11.48 -2.14 -24.66
N VAL A 584 -10.14 -1.97 -24.77
CA VAL A 584 -9.31 -1.43 -23.67
C VAL A 584 -9.80 -0.07 -23.14
N ILE A 585 -10.26 0.82 -24.02
CA ILE A 585 -10.79 2.14 -23.63
C ILE A 585 -12.06 2.07 -22.78
N ASP A 586 -12.90 1.05 -22.94
CA ASP A 586 -14.11 0.88 -22.12
C ASP A 586 -13.77 0.63 -20.65
N PHE A 587 -12.71 -0.15 -20.39
CA PHE A 587 -12.21 -0.44 -19.05
C PHE A 587 -11.56 0.79 -18.42
N TYR A 588 -10.79 1.56 -19.19
CA TYR A 588 -10.23 2.84 -18.74
C TYR A 588 -11.33 3.86 -18.40
N ALA A 589 -12.38 3.96 -19.21
CA ALA A 589 -13.52 4.81 -18.93
C ALA A 589 -14.26 4.37 -17.64
N GLN A 590 -14.57 3.07 -17.51
CA GLN A 590 -15.26 2.51 -16.35
C GLN A 590 -14.52 2.76 -15.03
N ALA A 591 -13.20 2.55 -14.99
CA ALA A 591 -12.42 2.77 -13.77
C ALA A 591 -12.28 4.25 -13.41
N LEU A 592 -12.18 5.14 -14.41
CA LEU A 592 -12.26 6.59 -14.24
C LEU A 592 -13.69 7.09 -13.93
N GLN A 593 -14.67 6.19 -13.83
CA GLN A 593 -16.09 6.47 -13.55
C GLN A 593 -16.77 7.35 -14.62
N LEU A 594 -16.27 7.25 -15.86
CA LEU A 594 -16.83 7.87 -17.05
C LEU A 594 -17.73 6.87 -17.81
N PRO A 595 -18.75 7.34 -18.55
CA PRO A 595 -19.47 6.49 -19.50
C PRO A 595 -18.56 6.03 -20.63
N PHE A 596 -18.94 4.97 -21.36
CA PHE A 596 -18.21 4.54 -22.55
C PHE A 596 -18.06 5.68 -23.55
N ILE A 597 -16.84 5.87 -24.03
CA ILE A 597 -16.48 7.01 -24.88
C ILE A 597 -17.10 6.82 -26.27
N PRO A 598 -17.96 7.76 -26.74
CA PRO A 598 -18.66 7.60 -28.01
C PRO A 598 -17.68 7.72 -29.19
N PRO A 599 -17.94 6.99 -30.30
CA PRO A 599 -17.28 7.26 -31.58
C PRO A 599 -17.55 8.71 -32.03
N SER A 600 -16.66 9.27 -32.85
CA SER A 600 -16.83 10.61 -33.41
C SER A 600 -16.27 10.78 -34.82
N LEU A 601 -17.16 11.19 -35.73
CA LEU A 601 -16.88 11.52 -37.13
C LEU A 601 -17.47 12.92 -37.43
N PRO A 602 -16.65 13.97 -37.68
CA PRO A 602 -17.12 15.36 -37.75
C PRO A 602 -18.23 15.65 -38.76
N GLU A 603 -18.28 14.89 -39.85
CA GLU A 603 -19.31 15.01 -40.90
C GLU A 603 -20.70 14.54 -40.46
N LYS A 604 -20.77 13.63 -39.46
CA LYS A 604 -22.00 13.00 -38.99
C LYS A 604 -22.45 13.57 -37.64
N ASP A 605 -21.51 13.83 -36.73
CA ASP A 605 -21.83 14.23 -35.36
C ASP A 605 -21.95 15.74 -35.18
N ARG A 606 -23.06 16.18 -34.60
CA ARG A 606 -23.31 17.57 -34.16
C ARG A 606 -23.43 17.71 -32.63
N GLY A 607 -23.08 16.67 -31.89
CA GLY A 607 -23.22 16.61 -30.43
C GLY A 607 -22.21 17.45 -29.65
N GLN A 608 -22.48 17.60 -28.36
CA GLN A 608 -21.50 18.00 -27.35
C GLN A 608 -20.89 16.73 -26.73
N PHE A 609 -19.60 16.79 -26.37
CA PHE A 609 -18.84 15.64 -25.85
C PHE A 609 -18.39 15.88 -24.39
N PRO A 610 -19.32 15.90 -23.41
CA PRO A 610 -19.02 16.28 -22.02
C PRO A 610 -18.07 15.31 -21.30
N HIS A 611 -17.98 14.07 -21.78
CA HIS A 611 -17.07 13.04 -21.26
C HIS A 611 -15.98 12.65 -22.27
N GLY A 612 -15.83 13.44 -23.34
CA GLY A 612 -14.85 13.21 -24.40
C GLY A 612 -15.39 12.39 -25.58
N ALA A 613 -14.47 12.01 -26.48
CA ALA A 613 -14.78 11.43 -27.79
C ALA A 613 -13.66 10.50 -28.29
N ASN A 614 -14.02 9.52 -29.10
CA ASN A 614 -13.10 8.54 -29.69
C ASN A 614 -13.03 8.69 -31.21
N PHE A 615 -11.83 8.97 -31.72
CA PHE A 615 -11.54 9.13 -33.15
C PHE A 615 -10.83 7.90 -33.75
N ALA A 616 -10.54 6.88 -32.94
CA ALA A 616 -9.91 5.63 -33.40
C ALA A 616 -10.80 4.89 -34.42
N VAL A 617 -10.20 4.35 -35.48
CA VAL A 617 -10.92 3.60 -36.52
C VAL A 617 -10.17 2.32 -36.86
N LEU A 618 -10.87 1.18 -36.95
CA LEU A 618 -10.30 -0.08 -37.45
C LEU A 618 -9.42 0.12 -38.70
N ALA A 619 -8.27 -0.56 -38.71
CA ALA A 619 -7.25 -0.51 -39.78
C ALA A 619 -6.61 0.87 -40.04
N SER A 620 -6.73 1.83 -39.10
CA SER A 620 -5.97 3.08 -39.14
C SER A 620 -4.47 2.83 -38.99
N THR A 621 -3.68 3.62 -39.70
CA THR A 621 -2.22 3.63 -39.68
C THR A 621 -1.68 4.89 -39.00
N ALA A 622 -0.48 4.85 -38.44
CA ALA A 622 0.20 6.05 -37.98
C ALA A 622 0.60 6.96 -39.16
N LEU A 623 0.97 6.36 -40.29
CA LEU A 623 1.40 7.03 -41.51
C LEU A 623 0.26 7.19 -42.54
N PRO A 624 0.26 8.25 -43.36
CA PRO A 624 -0.77 8.43 -44.39
C PRO A 624 -0.65 7.39 -45.51
N PRO A 625 -1.75 6.95 -46.16
CA PRO A 625 -1.72 5.99 -47.28
C PRO A 625 -0.78 6.38 -48.44
N GLU A 626 -0.55 7.68 -48.63
CA GLU A 626 0.41 8.26 -49.57
C GLU A 626 1.84 7.69 -49.38
N TYR A 627 2.24 7.45 -48.12
CA TYR A 627 3.56 6.95 -47.72
C TYR A 627 3.88 5.59 -48.38
N PHE A 628 2.95 4.64 -48.29
CA PHE A 628 3.17 3.24 -48.68
C PHE A 628 3.35 3.07 -50.19
N ARG A 629 2.87 4.03 -51.00
CA ARG A 629 3.11 4.04 -52.45
C ARG A 629 4.60 4.14 -52.81
N ARG A 630 5.42 4.79 -51.97
CA ARG A 630 6.89 4.84 -52.14
C ARG A 630 7.56 3.47 -52.02
N TRP A 631 6.87 2.51 -51.39
CA TRP A 631 7.30 1.13 -51.19
C TRP A 631 6.59 0.12 -52.12
N ASN A 632 5.80 0.60 -53.09
CA ASN A 632 4.94 -0.24 -53.95
C ASN A 632 4.04 -1.21 -53.13
N HIS A 633 3.37 -0.64 -52.12
CA HIS A 633 2.38 -1.29 -51.27
C HIS A 633 1.20 -0.34 -51.03
N THR A 634 0.04 -0.89 -50.67
CA THR A 634 -1.22 -0.15 -50.53
C THR A 634 -1.97 -0.65 -49.30
N VAL A 635 -2.16 0.24 -48.33
CA VAL A 635 -2.97 -0.04 -47.13
C VAL A 635 -4.47 -0.01 -47.46
N PRO A 636 -5.31 -0.83 -46.82
CA PRO A 636 -6.70 -1.05 -47.24
C PRO A 636 -7.67 0.06 -46.87
N MET A 637 -7.30 0.96 -45.95
CA MET A 637 -8.14 2.07 -45.48
C MET A 637 -7.47 3.43 -45.68
N PRO A 638 -8.24 4.50 -45.97
CA PRO A 638 -7.69 5.85 -46.18
C PRO A 638 -7.41 6.62 -44.88
N PHE A 639 -7.61 6.01 -43.72
CA PHE A 639 -7.57 6.67 -42.41
C PHE A 639 -6.19 6.53 -41.75
N SER A 640 -5.69 7.65 -41.23
CA SER A 640 -4.41 7.73 -40.52
C SER A 640 -4.54 8.54 -39.23
N LEU A 641 -3.53 8.46 -38.35
CA LEU A 641 -3.47 9.25 -37.13
C LEU A 641 -3.63 10.77 -37.39
N ALA A 642 -3.03 11.28 -38.47
CA ALA A 642 -3.21 12.66 -38.92
C ALA A 642 -4.67 12.99 -39.30
N THR A 643 -5.39 12.03 -39.90
CA THR A 643 -6.82 12.16 -40.22
C THR A 643 -7.66 12.31 -38.94
N GLN A 644 -7.37 11.48 -37.93
CA GLN A 644 -8.05 11.52 -36.63
C GLN A 644 -7.74 12.80 -35.85
N LEU A 645 -6.50 13.29 -35.94
CA LEU A 645 -6.05 14.54 -35.35
C LEU A 645 -6.80 15.76 -35.94
N GLU A 646 -7.01 15.80 -37.26
CA GLU A 646 -7.86 16.83 -37.89
C GLU A 646 -9.33 16.72 -37.46
N TRP A 647 -9.88 15.52 -37.31
CA TRP A 647 -11.23 15.33 -36.79
C TRP A 647 -11.38 15.80 -35.33
N PHE A 648 -10.37 15.56 -34.50
CA PHE A 648 -10.29 16.10 -33.16
C PHE A 648 -10.22 17.63 -33.17
N LYS A 649 -9.37 18.25 -34.00
CA LYS A 649 -9.29 19.72 -34.13
C LYS A 649 -10.64 20.32 -34.52
N GLN A 650 -11.32 19.76 -35.53
CA GLN A 650 -12.64 20.21 -35.96
C GLN A 650 -13.68 20.11 -34.82
N THR A 651 -13.63 19.02 -34.06
CA THR A 651 -14.49 18.82 -32.88
C THR A 651 -14.16 19.80 -31.75
N LEU A 652 -12.88 20.01 -31.46
CA LEU A 652 -12.36 20.93 -30.44
C LEU A 652 -12.71 22.39 -30.78
N HIS A 653 -12.61 22.79 -32.05
CA HIS A 653 -13.08 24.10 -32.55
C HIS A 653 -14.57 24.35 -32.26
N ARG A 654 -15.39 23.29 -32.22
CA ARG A 654 -16.83 23.36 -31.95
C ARG A 654 -17.18 23.32 -30.46
N ILE A 655 -16.53 22.46 -29.66
CA ILE A 655 -16.85 22.26 -28.24
C ILE A 655 -16.05 23.17 -27.29
N ALA A 656 -14.89 23.67 -27.72
CA ALA A 656 -14.01 24.57 -26.97
C ALA A 656 -13.51 25.71 -27.87
N PRO A 657 -14.38 26.67 -28.23
CA PRO A 657 -14.02 27.80 -29.09
C PRO A 657 -13.08 28.79 -28.38
N GLY A 658 -11.79 28.73 -28.72
CA GLY A 658 -10.76 29.65 -28.22
C GLY A 658 -9.82 29.00 -27.20
N ASP A 659 -8.56 29.43 -27.18
CA ASP A 659 -7.46 28.65 -26.60
C ASP A 659 -7.52 28.50 -25.06
N ALA A 660 -8.15 29.47 -24.37
CA ALA A 660 -8.44 29.32 -22.94
C ALA A 660 -9.44 28.18 -22.66
N ALA A 661 -10.47 28.01 -23.49
CA ALA A 661 -11.44 26.93 -23.36
C ALA A 661 -10.79 25.57 -23.71
N ARG A 662 -9.91 25.54 -24.72
CA ARG A 662 -9.14 24.34 -25.09
C ARG A 662 -8.21 23.90 -23.96
N THR A 663 -7.43 24.84 -23.41
CA THR A 663 -6.48 24.58 -22.31
C THR A 663 -7.20 24.11 -21.04
N ALA A 664 -8.38 24.67 -20.74
CA ALA A 664 -9.21 24.19 -19.63
C ALA A 664 -9.72 22.76 -19.86
N LEU A 665 -10.34 22.49 -21.02
CA LEU A 665 -10.87 21.17 -21.35
C LEU A 665 -9.79 20.09 -21.37
N LEU A 666 -8.69 20.32 -22.08
CA LEU A 666 -7.61 19.34 -22.26
C LEU A 666 -6.64 19.28 -21.06
N GLY A 667 -6.69 20.26 -20.17
CA GLY A 667 -6.07 20.20 -18.85
C GLY A 667 -6.79 19.26 -17.88
N GLU A 668 -8.11 19.09 -18.04
CA GLU A 668 -8.96 18.20 -17.23
C GLU A 668 -9.30 16.87 -17.96
N SER A 669 -8.71 16.64 -19.13
CA SER A 669 -8.87 15.43 -19.95
C SER A 669 -7.72 14.45 -19.76
N LEU A 670 -8.03 13.16 -19.91
CA LEU A 670 -7.04 12.16 -20.29
C LEU A 670 -6.99 12.06 -21.82
N ILE A 671 -5.80 12.13 -22.41
CA ILE A 671 -5.62 11.79 -23.83
C ILE A 671 -5.06 10.36 -23.94
N LEU A 672 -5.60 9.55 -24.86
CA LEU A 672 -5.16 8.18 -25.12
C LEU A 672 -4.81 7.99 -26.60
N MET A 673 -3.57 7.62 -26.91
CA MET A 673 -3.09 7.44 -28.29
C MET A 673 -3.44 6.09 -28.93
N GLY A 674 -3.95 5.13 -28.15
CA GLY A 674 -4.23 3.77 -28.60
C GLY A 674 -2.96 2.99 -28.95
N GLU A 675 -3.11 1.74 -29.39
CA GLU A 675 -2.04 1.12 -30.18
C GLU A 675 -2.20 1.67 -31.60
N ILE A 676 -1.24 2.47 -32.04
CA ILE A 676 -1.28 3.10 -33.37
C ILE A 676 0.13 3.06 -33.95
N GLY A 677 0.26 2.39 -35.08
CA GLY A 677 1.56 2.01 -35.65
C GLY A 677 1.64 0.51 -35.95
N GLY A 678 0.93 -0.36 -35.21
CA GLY A 678 0.85 -1.79 -35.51
C GLY A 678 0.43 -2.07 -36.95
N ASN A 679 -0.61 -1.38 -37.45
CA ASN A 679 -1.15 -1.61 -38.79
C ASN A 679 -0.20 -1.24 -39.94
N ASP A 680 0.69 -0.26 -39.73
CA ASP A 680 1.72 0.15 -40.68
C ASP A 680 2.69 -1.01 -40.98
N TYR A 681 2.84 -1.94 -40.04
CA TYR A 681 3.57 -3.20 -40.23
C TYR A 681 2.63 -4.37 -40.57
N ASN A 682 1.41 -4.40 -40.01
CA ASN A 682 0.50 -5.55 -40.19
C ASN A 682 0.17 -5.77 -41.67
N PHE A 683 -0.12 -4.72 -42.43
CA PHE A 683 -0.40 -4.85 -43.86
C PHE A 683 0.84 -5.27 -44.67
N TRP A 684 2.04 -4.83 -44.26
CA TRP A 684 3.30 -5.24 -44.88
C TRP A 684 3.59 -6.74 -44.68
N PHE A 685 3.35 -7.25 -43.46
CA PHE A 685 3.55 -8.66 -43.13
C PHE A 685 2.47 -9.57 -43.74
N LEU A 686 1.20 -9.14 -43.78
CA LEU A 686 0.12 -9.94 -44.38
C LEU A 686 0.17 -9.96 -45.93
N ASP A 687 0.76 -8.95 -46.57
CA ASP A 687 1.14 -8.98 -48.01
C ASP A 687 2.34 -9.92 -48.29
N HIS A 688 2.94 -10.56 -47.27
CA HIS A 688 4.18 -11.32 -47.36
C HIS A 688 5.38 -10.54 -47.95
N LYS A 689 5.44 -9.22 -47.73
CA LYS A 689 6.60 -8.39 -48.12
C LYS A 689 7.84 -8.79 -47.29
N PRO A 690 9.07 -8.44 -47.72
CA PRO A 690 10.28 -8.71 -46.95
C PRO A 690 10.20 -8.05 -45.57
N ARG A 691 10.04 -8.87 -44.52
CA ARG A 691 9.77 -8.43 -43.16
C ARG A 691 10.93 -7.59 -42.59
N GLU A 692 12.16 -7.87 -43.01
CA GLU A 692 13.37 -7.14 -42.65
C GLU A 692 13.34 -5.66 -43.07
N LEU A 693 12.56 -5.30 -44.09
CA LEU A 693 12.37 -3.90 -44.51
C LEU A 693 11.43 -3.11 -43.59
N ALA A 694 10.56 -3.77 -42.81
CA ALA A 694 9.63 -3.09 -41.90
C ALA A 694 10.34 -2.28 -40.81
N TYR A 695 11.59 -2.63 -40.47
CA TYR A 695 12.42 -1.85 -39.54
C TYR A 695 12.65 -0.41 -40.03
N GLN A 696 12.62 -0.19 -41.35
CA GLN A 696 12.77 1.14 -41.96
C GLN A 696 11.53 2.02 -41.77
N PHE A 697 10.39 1.46 -41.34
CA PHE A 697 9.17 2.22 -41.08
C PHE A 697 9.07 2.67 -39.62
N ILE A 698 9.77 2.00 -38.69
CA ILE A 698 9.72 2.30 -37.25
C ILE A 698 10.01 3.79 -36.94
N PRO A 699 11.05 4.43 -37.50
CA PRO A 699 11.33 5.85 -37.22
C PRO A 699 10.21 6.77 -37.71
N ASP A 700 9.67 6.52 -38.91
CA ASP A 700 8.60 7.34 -39.51
C ASP A 700 7.28 7.17 -38.73
N VAL A 701 6.94 5.95 -38.30
CA VAL A 701 5.77 5.67 -37.43
C VAL A 701 5.90 6.40 -36.09
N VAL A 702 7.04 6.24 -35.40
CA VAL A 702 7.30 6.88 -34.10
C VAL A 702 7.31 8.41 -34.22
N ALA A 703 7.82 8.96 -35.33
CA ALA A 703 7.77 10.39 -35.62
C ALA A 703 6.33 10.91 -35.82
N SER A 704 5.44 10.14 -36.46
CA SER A 704 4.03 10.52 -36.63
C SER A 704 3.28 10.56 -35.28
N ILE A 705 3.50 9.55 -34.43
CA ILE A 705 2.97 9.50 -33.06
C ILE A 705 3.46 10.72 -32.27
N SER A 706 4.78 10.98 -32.32
CA SER A 706 5.42 12.09 -31.64
C SER A 706 4.92 13.46 -32.09
N SER A 707 4.80 13.70 -33.39
CA SER A 707 4.26 14.95 -33.93
C SER A 707 2.83 15.20 -33.46
N THR A 708 2.02 14.13 -33.40
CA THR A 708 0.65 14.18 -32.88
C THR A 708 0.62 14.52 -31.39
N VAL A 709 1.48 13.88 -30.59
CA VAL A 709 1.61 14.16 -29.15
C VAL A 709 2.07 15.59 -28.89
N GLN A 710 3.04 16.10 -29.65
CA GLN A 710 3.50 17.50 -29.55
C GLN A 710 2.39 18.50 -29.90
N GLU A 711 1.58 18.23 -30.94
CA GLU A 711 0.45 19.10 -31.28
C GLU A 711 -0.67 19.05 -30.22
N LEU A 712 -0.96 17.88 -29.65
CA LEU A 712 -1.91 17.72 -28.54
C LEU A 712 -1.48 18.53 -27.30
N ILE A 713 -0.18 18.55 -26.99
CA ILE A 713 0.40 19.41 -25.95
C ILE A 713 0.23 20.89 -26.30
N GLY A 714 0.49 21.27 -27.56
CA GLY A 714 0.28 22.63 -28.06
C GLY A 714 -1.17 23.11 -27.99
N LEU A 715 -2.15 22.19 -28.14
CA LEU A 715 -3.58 22.44 -27.96
C LEU A 715 -4.00 22.53 -26.47
N GLY A 716 -3.11 22.17 -25.54
CA GLY A 716 -3.28 22.34 -24.10
C GLY A 716 -3.36 21.04 -23.28
N ALA A 717 -3.15 19.86 -23.86
CA ALA A 717 -3.24 18.58 -23.16
C ALA A 717 -2.21 18.46 -22.02
N ARG A 718 -2.64 17.94 -20.86
CA ARG A 718 -1.79 17.80 -19.66
C ARG A 718 -1.50 16.37 -19.21
N THR A 719 -2.29 15.39 -19.63
CA THR A 719 -1.97 13.96 -19.46
C THR A 719 -2.20 13.21 -20.76
N ILE A 720 -1.20 12.46 -21.23
CA ILE A 720 -1.26 11.69 -22.46
C ILE A 720 -0.71 10.28 -22.21
N VAL A 721 -1.50 9.25 -22.50
CA VAL A 721 -1.12 7.84 -22.46
C VAL A 721 -0.77 7.38 -23.87
N ILE A 722 0.39 6.74 -23.99
CA ILE A 722 1.03 6.32 -25.24
C ILE A 722 1.35 4.82 -25.12
N PRO A 723 0.43 3.93 -25.52
CA PRO A 723 0.69 2.50 -25.61
C PRO A 723 1.82 2.12 -26.57
N GLY A 724 2.49 1.00 -26.29
CA GLY A 724 3.33 0.28 -27.26
C GLY A 724 2.57 -0.84 -27.99
N ASN A 725 3.19 -1.40 -29.02
CA ASN A 725 2.67 -2.53 -29.78
C ASN A 725 2.65 -3.82 -28.95
N PHE A 726 1.67 -4.68 -29.22
CA PHE A 726 1.57 -6.02 -28.65
C PHE A 726 2.71 -6.97 -29.10
N PRO A 727 2.94 -8.11 -28.40
CA PRO A 727 3.86 -9.15 -28.84
C PRO A 727 3.30 -9.87 -30.08
N THR A 728 3.59 -9.31 -31.26
CA THR A 728 3.01 -9.75 -32.54
C THR A 728 3.37 -11.20 -32.88
N GLY A 729 4.48 -11.74 -32.36
CA GLY A 729 4.83 -13.14 -32.52
C GLY A 729 3.84 -14.12 -31.86
N CYS A 730 3.02 -13.65 -30.91
CA CYS A 730 1.97 -14.44 -30.26
C CYS A 730 0.59 -14.32 -30.93
N VAL A 731 0.47 -13.54 -32.02
CA VAL A 731 -0.81 -13.28 -32.71
C VAL A 731 -1.15 -14.44 -33.68
N PRO A 732 -2.38 -15.01 -33.63
CA PRO A 732 -2.74 -16.20 -34.41
C PRO A 732 -2.52 -16.08 -35.93
N ALA A 733 -2.75 -14.90 -36.51
CA ALA A 733 -2.57 -14.67 -37.95
C ALA A 733 -1.11 -14.87 -38.38
N TYR A 734 -0.13 -14.34 -37.63
CA TYR A 734 1.30 -14.55 -37.95
C TYR A 734 1.76 -15.97 -37.64
N LEU A 735 1.27 -16.56 -36.56
CA LEU A 735 1.51 -17.96 -36.22
C LEU A 735 1.05 -18.92 -37.33
N SER A 736 -0.06 -18.61 -38.01
CA SER A 736 -0.50 -19.30 -39.22
C SER A 736 0.33 -18.95 -40.46
N ALA A 737 0.53 -17.66 -40.76
CA ALA A 737 1.10 -17.18 -42.01
C ALA A 737 2.62 -17.40 -42.13
N TYR A 738 3.34 -17.42 -41.01
CA TYR A 738 4.80 -17.61 -40.91
C TYR A 738 5.16 -18.90 -40.17
N ARG A 739 4.29 -19.92 -40.23
CA ARG A 739 4.47 -21.20 -39.56
C ARG A 739 5.74 -21.90 -40.06
N SER A 740 6.68 -22.16 -39.14
CA SER A 740 7.95 -22.85 -39.44
C SER A 740 7.95 -24.30 -38.94
N GLY A 741 8.76 -25.14 -39.59
CA GLY A 741 9.14 -26.46 -39.08
C GLY A 741 10.36 -26.44 -38.16
N ASN A 742 11.06 -25.30 -38.05
CA ASN A 742 12.24 -25.11 -37.21
C ASN A 742 11.84 -24.58 -35.82
N PRO A 743 12.08 -25.31 -34.72
CA PRO A 743 11.77 -24.84 -33.37
C PRO A 743 12.51 -23.55 -32.95
N ALA A 744 13.68 -23.25 -33.53
CA ALA A 744 14.45 -22.06 -33.16
C ALA A 744 13.81 -20.73 -33.61
N ASP A 745 12.93 -20.76 -34.61
CA ASP A 745 12.17 -19.59 -35.08
C ASP A 745 11.11 -19.14 -34.06
N TYR A 746 10.83 -19.99 -33.07
CA TYR A 746 9.91 -19.74 -31.96
C TYR A 746 10.65 -19.45 -30.65
N ASP A 747 9.96 -18.83 -29.70
CA ASP A 747 10.40 -18.63 -28.32
C ASP A 747 9.80 -19.68 -27.35
N GLU A 748 10.12 -19.53 -26.05
CA GLU A 748 9.67 -20.41 -24.96
C GLU A 748 8.14 -20.55 -24.83
N LEU A 749 7.37 -19.61 -25.37
CA LEU A 749 5.91 -19.59 -25.32
C LEU A 749 5.27 -20.26 -26.55
N ARG A 750 6.08 -20.64 -27.54
CA ARG A 750 5.71 -20.97 -28.93
C ARG A 750 5.27 -19.75 -29.76
N CYS A 751 5.64 -18.53 -29.36
CA CYS A 751 5.45 -17.34 -30.19
C CYS A 751 6.60 -17.16 -31.18
N LEU A 752 6.39 -16.49 -32.31
CA LEU A 752 7.42 -16.26 -33.33
C LEU A 752 8.47 -15.23 -32.86
N ARG A 753 9.70 -15.69 -32.65
CA ARG A 753 10.80 -14.93 -32.05
C ARG A 753 11.11 -13.63 -32.80
N TRP A 754 11.12 -13.67 -34.13
CA TRP A 754 11.41 -12.50 -34.98
C TRP A 754 10.38 -11.38 -34.81
N PHE A 755 9.09 -11.72 -34.75
CA PHE A 755 8.01 -10.74 -34.62
C PHE A 755 7.94 -10.15 -33.21
N ASN A 756 8.18 -10.96 -32.17
CA ASN A 756 8.32 -10.46 -30.81
C ASN A 756 9.52 -9.51 -30.66
N ALA A 757 10.67 -9.81 -31.29
CA ALA A 757 11.82 -8.90 -31.34
C ALA A 757 11.52 -7.61 -32.12
N PHE A 758 10.79 -7.70 -33.24
CA PHE A 758 10.35 -6.54 -34.02
C PHE A 758 9.44 -5.59 -33.22
N SER A 759 8.41 -6.12 -32.55
CA SER A 759 7.56 -5.35 -31.64
C SER A 759 8.37 -4.72 -30.50
N ALA A 760 9.33 -5.45 -29.92
CA ALA A 760 10.20 -4.91 -28.88
C ALA A 760 11.08 -3.75 -29.39
N ALA A 761 11.63 -3.84 -30.61
CA ALA A 761 12.41 -2.77 -31.22
C ALA A 761 11.56 -1.51 -31.52
N HIS A 762 10.31 -1.68 -31.98
CA HIS A 762 9.38 -0.55 -32.10
C HIS A 762 9.10 0.09 -30.74
N ASN A 763 8.80 -0.72 -29.72
CA ASN A 763 8.50 -0.24 -28.37
C ASN A 763 9.69 0.44 -27.70
N GLN A 764 10.92 -0.01 -27.98
CA GLN A 764 12.14 0.66 -27.55
C GLN A 764 12.29 2.04 -28.21
N ALA A 765 12.10 2.14 -29.53
CA ALA A 765 12.12 3.41 -30.25
C ALA A 765 11.03 4.37 -29.73
N LEU A 766 9.81 3.88 -29.52
CA LEU A 766 8.71 4.66 -28.96
C LEU A 766 8.97 5.07 -27.51
N THR A 767 9.54 4.22 -26.66
CA THR A 767 9.88 4.55 -25.27
C THR A 767 10.99 5.60 -25.18
N ASN A 768 12.00 5.51 -26.06
CA ASN A 768 13.02 6.54 -26.22
C ASN A 768 12.39 7.88 -26.62
N GLU A 769 11.45 7.87 -27.57
CA GLU A 769 10.78 9.08 -28.04
C GLU A 769 9.83 9.69 -26.99
N VAL A 770 9.07 8.86 -26.27
CA VAL A 770 8.27 9.33 -25.11
C VAL A 770 9.17 9.93 -24.02
N SER A 771 10.40 9.42 -23.86
CA SER A 771 11.39 9.99 -22.94
C SER A 771 11.96 11.32 -23.45
N ARG A 772 12.21 11.46 -24.76
CA ARG A 772 12.55 12.74 -25.42
C ARG A 772 11.45 13.79 -25.23
N LEU A 773 10.19 13.39 -25.41
CA LEU A 773 9.02 14.26 -25.22
C LEU A 773 8.80 14.66 -23.75
N LYS A 774 9.05 13.77 -22.78
CA LYS A 774 9.03 14.10 -21.35
C LYS A 774 10.05 15.19 -21.01
N ALA A 775 11.26 15.10 -21.56
CA ALA A 775 12.31 16.11 -21.35
C ALA A 775 11.94 17.47 -21.98
N GLN A 776 11.27 17.47 -23.14
CA GLN A 776 10.79 18.71 -23.78
C GLN A 776 9.55 19.32 -23.12
N HIS A 777 8.73 18.52 -22.44
CA HIS A 777 7.46 18.94 -21.86
C HIS A 777 7.31 18.52 -20.38
N PRO A 778 8.20 18.97 -19.47
CA PRO A 778 8.18 18.58 -18.06
C PRO A 778 6.90 19.00 -17.30
N GLY A 779 6.14 19.96 -17.85
CA GLY A 779 4.81 20.35 -17.38
C GLY A 779 3.63 19.54 -17.96
N VAL A 780 3.89 18.33 -18.46
CA VAL A 780 2.90 17.40 -19.03
C VAL A 780 3.18 15.97 -18.53
N ARG A 781 2.13 15.28 -18.04
CA ARG A 781 2.22 13.88 -17.62
C ARG A 781 2.11 12.95 -18.84
N LEU A 782 3.25 12.70 -19.49
CA LEU A 782 3.36 11.68 -20.54
C LEU A 782 3.60 10.29 -19.94
N ILE A 783 2.79 9.31 -20.33
CA ILE A 783 2.79 7.95 -19.78
C ILE A 783 2.99 6.97 -20.94
N TYR A 784 4.07 6.19 -20.93
CA TYR A 784 4.17 5.00 -21.78
C TYR A 784 3.37 3.87 -21.12
N ALA A 785 2.52 3.18 -21.88
CA ALA A 785 1.75 2.04 -21.39
C ALA A 785 2.26 0.74 -22.01
N ASP A 786 2.87 -0.13 -21.18
CA ASP A 786 3.49 -1.38 -21.63
C ASP A 786 2.45 -2.48 -21.92
N TYR A 787 1.72 -2.30 -23.01
CA TYR A 787 0.82 -3.31 -23.58
C TYR A 787 1.57 -4.61 -23.93
N PHE A 788 2.86 -4.51 -24.29
CA PHE A 788 3.71 -5.66 -24.61
C PHE A 788 3.94 -6.55 -23.40
N GLY A 789 4.48 -6.00 -22.30
CA GLY A 789 4.71 -6.74 -21.07
C GLY A 789 3.42 -7.24 -20.41
N ALA A 790 2.36 -6.42 -20.41
CA ALA A 790 1.06 -6.82 -19.89
C ALA A 790 0.45 -8.02 -20.64
N ALA A 791 0.50 -8.01 -21.98
CA ALA A 791 0.08 -9.16 -22.78
C ALA A 791 1.02 -10.37 -22.59
N LEU A 792 2.34 -10.16 -22.49
CA LEU A 792 3.30 -11.25 -22.30
C LEU A 792 3.13 -11.96 -20.95
N GLN A 793 2.65 -11.28 -19.90
CA GLN A 793 2.23 -11.94 -18.65
C GLN A 793 1.10 -12.96 -18.87
N LEU A 794 0.12 -12.60 -19.69
CA LEU A 794 -1.04 -13.43 -20.03
C LEU A 794 -0.61 -14.63 -20.87
N PHE A 795 0.23 -14.44 -21.88
CA PHE A 795 0.81 -15.53 -22.67
C PHE A 795 1.69 -16.48 -21.83
N ARG A 796 2.39 -15.97 -20.81
CA ARG A 796 3.18 -16.77 -19.86
C ARG A 796 2.35 -17.56 -18.85
N ASN A 797 1.21 -17.01 -18.41
CA ASN A 797 0.42 -17.57 -17.30
C ASN A 797 -1.06 -17.78 -17.67
N PRO A 798 -1.41 -18.38 -18.83
CA PRO A 798 -2.78 -18.37 -19.34
C PRO A 798 -3.78 -18.98 -18.35
N ARG A 799 -3.42 -20.10 -17.71
CA ARG A 799 -4.26 -20.78 -16.70
C ARG A 799 -4.60 -19.91 -15.49
N ARG A 800 -3.73 -18.97 -15.10
CA ARG A 800 -3.98 -18.01 -14.01
C ARG A 800 -5.17 -17.10 -14.34
N PHE A 801 -5.29 -16.73 -15.61
CA PHE A 801 -6.40 -15.93 -16.14
C PHE A 801 -7.55 -16.80 -16.67
N GLY A 802 -7.57 -18.11 -16.37
CA GLY A 802 -8.57 -19.05 -16.85
C GLY A 802 -8.57 -19.26 -18.37
N ILE A 803 -7.43 -19.05 -19.04
CA ILE A 803 -7.25 -19.24 -20.48
C ILE A 803 -6.60 -20.62 -20.72
N ASN A 804 -7.09 -21.33 -21.75
CA ASN A 804 -6.69 -22.72 -22.02
C ASN A 804 -5.40 -22.81 -22.85
N ASP A 805 -5.44 -22.34 -24.10
CA ASP A 805 -4.25 -22.05 -24.91
C ASP A 805 -4.38 -20.59 -25.40
N PRO A 806 -3.42 -19.70 -25.10
CA PRO A 806 -3.54 -18.30 -25.46
C PRO A 806 -3.19 -18.02 -26.93
N LEU A 807 -2.61 -18.96 -27.68
CA LEU A 807 -2.10 -18.70 -29.04
C LEU A 807 -3.11 -18.97 -30.17
N ILE A 808 -4.30 -19.45 -29.83
CA ILE A 808 -5.36 -19.78 -30.80
C ILE A 808 -6.50 -18.75 -30.74
N ALA A 809 -7.15 -18.49 -31.87
CA ALA A 809 -8.32 -17.62 -31.93
C ALA A 809 -9.58 -18.31 -31.39
N CYS A 810 -10.49 -17.55 -30.78
CA CYS A 810 -11.80 -18.05 -30.38
C CYS A 810 -12.78 -18.13 -31.57
N CYS A 811 -12.82 -17.10 -32.42
CA CYS A 811 -13.70 -16.97 -33.56
C CYS A 811 -12.92 -17.10 -34.88
N GLY A 812 -13.35 -18.02 -35.74
CA GLY A 812 -12.75 -18.19 -37.07
C GLY A 812 -13.06 -19.53 -37.74
N GLY A 813 -12.09 -20.06 -38.47
CA GLY A 813 -12.22 -21.28 -39.29
C GLY A 813 -11.10 -22.30 -39.03
N HIS A 814 -11.32 -23.54 -39.48
CA HIS A 814 -10.40 -24.67 -39.22
C HIS A 814 -8.94 -24.36 -39.59
N GLY A 815 -8.02 -24.63 -38.65
CA GLY A 815 -6.59 -24.44 -38.81
C GLY A 815 -5.87 -24.55 -37.45
N PRO A 816 -4.53 -24.65 -37.42
CA PRO A 816 -3.78 -24.86 -36.18
C PRO A 816 -3.93 -23.72 -35.16
N TYR A 817 -4.30 -22.52 -35.60
CA TYR A 817 -4.55 -21.35 -34.74
C TYR A 817 -5.97 -20.75 -34.95
N HIS A 818 -6.89 -21.53 -35.52
CA HIS A 818 -8.28 -21.16 -35.86
C HIS A 818 -8.47 -19.97 -36.83
N THR A 819 -7.44 -19.53 -37.53
CA THR A 819 -7.52 -18.40 -38.50
C THR A 819 -7.93 -18.81 -39.92
N GLY A 820 -8.56 -19.98 -40.11
CA GLY A 820 -8.88 -20.53 -41.44
C GLY A 820 -10.04 -19.84 -42.18
N ALA A 821 -10.75 -18.94 -41.51
CA ALA A 821 -11.81 -18.08 -42.06
C ALA A 821 -11.90 -16.80 -41.22
N THR A 822 -12.44 -15.72 -41.81
CA THR A 822 -12.77 -14.48 -41.12
C THR A 822 -13.76 -14.74 -39.98
N CYS A 823 -13.65 -14.01 -38.87
CA CYS A 823 -14.72 -13.99 -37.87
C CYS A 823 -15.94 -13.22 -38.45
N ASP A 824 -16.99 -13.94 -38.81
CA ASP A 824 -18.29 -13.41 -39.24
C ASP A 824 -19.43 -14.35 -38.80
N ARG A 825 -20.67 -14.05 -39.20
CA ARG A 825 -21.87 -14.83 -38.83
C ARG A 825 -21.90 -16.30 -39.30
N THR A 826 -20.93 -16.73 -40.11
CA THR A 826 -20.74 -18.10 -40.58
C THR A 826 -19.51 -18.77 -39.96
N ALA A 827 -18.69 -18.02 -39.22
CA ALA A 827 -17.53 -18.53 -38.52
C ALA A 827 -17.91 -19.40 -37.31
N THR A 828 -16.97 -20.25 -36.89
CA THR A 828 -17.11 -21.05 -35.67
C THR A 828 -16.54 -20.27 -34.48
N VAL A 829 -17.33 -20.13 -33.42
CA VAL A 829 -16.86 -19.70 -32.09
C VAL A 829 -16.50 -20.96 -31.29
N TRP A 830 -15.21 -21.17 -31.05
CA TRP A 830 -14.60 -22.39 -30.55
C TRP A 830 -14.71 -22.55 -29.02
N GLY A 831 -15.92 -22.40 -28.47
CA GLY A 831 -16.20 -22.51 -27.04
C GLY A 831 -16.51 -21.18 -26.37
N ASP A 832 -16.22 -21.06 -25.07
CA ASP A 832 -16.39 -19.81 -24.31
C ASP A 832 -15.26 -18.81 -24.64
N PRO A 833 -15.56 -17.59 -25.12
CA PRO A 833 -14.57 -16.52 -25.32
C PRO A 833 -13.81 -16.16 -24.04
N GLY A 834 -14.44 -16.33 -22.87
CA GLY A 834 -13.79 -16.19 -21.57
C GLY A 834 -12.63 -17.16 -21.31
N SER A 835 -12.40 -18.16 -22.17
CA SER A 835 -11.29 -19.10 -22.06
C SER A 835 -10.15 -18.90 -23.08
N PHE A 836 -10.20 -17.81 -23.87
CA PHE A 836 -9.25 -17.47 -24.93
C PHE A 836 -8.59 -16.09 -24.70
N ALA A 837 -7.37 -15.93 -25.20
CA ALA A 837 -6.69 -14.62 -25.26
C ALA A 837 -7.06 -13.83 -26.52
N ASN A 838 -7.08 -14.52 -27.67
CA ASN A 838 -7.37 -13.93 -28.97
C ASN A 838 -8.84 -14.16 -29.35
N TRP A 839 -9.53 -13.08 -29.71
CA TRP A 839 -10.90 -13.16 -30.21
C TRP A 839 -10.92 -13.69 -31.63
N ASP A 840 -10.19 -13.06 -32.55
CA ASP A 840 -10.03 -13.50 -33.93
C ASP A 840 -8.54 -13.71 -34.27
N GLY A 841 -8.17 -13.63 -35.56
CA GLY A 841 -6.78 -13.78 -35.98
C GLY A 841 -5.83 -12.69 -35.52
N VAL A 842 -6.33 -11.51 -35.11
CA VAL A 842 -5.56 -10.31 -34.78
C VAL A 842 -5.99 -9.69 -33.45
N HIS A 843 -7.30 -9.59 -33.21
CA HIS A 843 -7.86 -8.88 -32.06
C HIS A 843 -7.98 -9.79 -30.83
N MET A 844 -7.85 -9.20 -29.64
CA MET A 844 -7.97 -9.92 -28.37
C MET A 844 -9.42 -10.00 -27.86
N THR A 845 -9.65 -10.89 -26.89
CA THR A 845 -10.94 -10.98 -26.18
C THR A 845 -11.10 -9.84 -25.16
N GLU A 846 -12.34 -9.56 -24.78
CA GLU A 846 -12.69 -8.63 -23.69
C GLU A 846 -11.89 -8.95 -22.43
N LYS A 847 -11.72 -10.23 -22.12
CA LYS A 847 -10.99 -10.71 -20.94
C LYS A 847 -9.50 -10.38 -21.01
N ALA A 848 -8.89 -10.53 -22.18
CA ALA A 848 -7.49 -10.17 -22.38
C ALA A 848 -7.31 -8.64 -22.37
N TYR A 849 -8.20 -7.87 -23.00
CA TYR A 849 -8.19 -6.40 -22.93
C TYR A 849 -8.38 -5.89 -21.48
N HIS A 850 -9.16 -6.57 -20.63
CA HIS A 850 -9.26 -6.24 -19.20
C HIS A 850 -7.92 -6.42 -18.47
N VAL A 851 -7.22 -7.54 -18.70
CA VAL A 851 -5.90 -7.81 -18.09
C VAL A 851 -4.86 -6.77 -18.54
N ILE A 852 -4.90 -6.36 -19.81
CA ILE A 852 -4.03 -5.29 -20.33
C ILE A 852 -4.36 -3.94 -19.68
N ALA A 853 -5.65 -3.60 -19.53
CA ALA A 853 -6.08 -2.37 -18.88
C ALA A 853 -5.64 -2.30 -17.41
N ASP A 854 -5.88 -3.36 -16.62
CA ASP A 854 -5.46 -3.45 -15.21
C ASP A 854 -3.93 -3.49 -15.04
N GLY A 855 -3.20 -4.16 -15.94
CA GLY A 855 -1.73 -4.19 -15.93
C GLY A 855 -1.10 -2.81 -16.18
N THR A 856 -1.77 -1.94 -16.96
CA THR A 856 -1.20 -0.67 -17.43
C THR A 856 -1.71 0.56 -16.69
N ALA A 857 -2.93 0.54 -16.16
CA ALA A 857 -3.52 1.70 -15.47
C ALA A 857 -2.90 1.98 -14.09
N LYS A 858 -2.23 0.99 -13.48
CA LYS A 858 -1.54 1.13 -12.18
C LYS A 858 -0.43 2.17 -12.16
N VAL A 859 0.03 2.64 -13.33
CA VAL A 859 1.08 3.67 -13.49
C VAL A 859 0.50 5.10 -13.54
N TRP A 860 -0.83 5.26 -13.51
CA TRP A 860 -1.48 6.52 -13.91
C TRP A 860 -1.71 7.52 -12.76
N GLY A 861 -1.86 7.06 -11.52
CA GLY A 861 -2.19 7.90 -10.36
C GLY A 861 -2.81 7.07 -9.23
N PRO A 862 -3.33 7.70 -8.16
CA PRO A 862 -4.06 6.99 -7.10
C PRO A 862 -5.29 6.27 -7.70
N PRO A 863 -5.53 4.98 -7.36
CA PRO A 863 -6.41 4.14 -8.15
C PRO A 863 -7.89 4.45 -7.93
N ALA A 864 -8.52 5.04 -8.94
CA ALA A 864 -9.97 4.99 -9.09
C ALA A 864 -10.40 3.55 -9.44
N ASN A 865 -10.92 2.83 -8.45
CA ASN A 865 -11.77 1.62 -8.58
C ASN A 865 -11.39 0.50 -9.58
N PHE A 866 -10.10 0.26 -9.88
CA PHE A 866 -9.61 -1.00 -10.49
C PHE A 866 -9.64 -2.21 -9.52
N ALA A 867 -10.40 -2.15 -8.43
CA ALA A 867 -10.39 -3.15 -7.37
C ALA A 867 -11.32 -4.34 -7.68
N ASN A 868 -10.99 -5.16 -8.69
CA ASN A 868 -11.77 -6.36 -9.01
C ASN A 868 -11.09 -7.47 -9.86
N TRP A 869 -9.77 -7.74 -9.72
CA TRP A 869 -9.18 -9.09 -9.98
C TRP A 869 -7.73 -9.26 -9.47
N ASP A 870 -7.25 -10.51 -9.34
CA ASP A 870 -5.99 -10.86 -8.66
C ASP A 870 -4.72 -10.78 -9.54
N GLY A 871 -4.03 -9.63 -9.43
CA GLY A 871 -2.90 -9.21 -10.28
C GLY A 871 -1.51 -9.13 -9.60
N VAL A 872 -1.12 -10.09 -8.75
CA VAL A 872 0.25 -10.27 -8.17
C VAL A 872 1.40 -9.83 -9.11
N HIS A 873 2.27 -9.00 -8.52
CA HIS A 873 3.55 -8.40 -8.95
C HIS A 873 4.31 -8.97 -10.17
N MET A 874 5.01 -8.07 -10.86
CA MET A 874 6.21 -8.40 -11.65
C MET A 874 7.48 -7.94 -10.93
N THR A 875 8.52 -8.77 -11.03
CA THR A 875 9.93 -8.40 -10.83
C THR A 875 10.64 -8.43 -12.19
N GLU A 876 11.70 -7.63 -12.35
CA GLU A 876 12.40 -7.49 -13.64
C GLU A 876 13.24 -8.73 -13.98
N LYS A 877 12.79 -9.54 -14.97
CA LYS A 877 13.66 -10.53 -15.62
C LYS A 877 13.17 -10.99 -17.00
N ALA A 878 13.09 -10.07 -17.98
CA ALA A 878 12.57 -10.39 -19.32
C ALA A 878 13.11 -9.53 -20.49
N TYR A 879 14.35 -9.04 -20.46
CA TYR A 879 14.89 -8.20 -21.56
C TYR A 879 16.37 -8.44 -21.96
N SER A 880 16.98 -9.57 -21.55
CA SER A 880 18.42 -9.82 -21.74
C SER A 880 18.76 -11.00 -22.67
N ILE A 881 18.05 -11.14 -23.79
CA ILE A 881 18.46 -11.98 -24.95
C ILE A 881 18.00 -11.25 -26.22
N ILE A 882 18.85 -11.25 -27.27
CA ILE A 882 18.67 -10.56 -28.57
C ILE A 882 18.92 -9.04 -28.52
N ALA A 883 20.20 -8.61 -28.62
CA ALA A 883 20.66 -7.45 -29.41
C ALA A 883 22.18 -7.18 -29.21
N ASP A 884 23.05 -7.93 -29.91
CA ASP A 884 24.45 -7.53 -30.14
C ASP A 884 24.62 -7.09 -31.61
N GLY A 885 25.18 -5.91 -31.86
CA GLY A 885 25.64 -5.51 -33.21
C GLY A 885 25.65 -4.01 -33.55
N ALA A 886 26.82 -3.53 -34.01
CA ALA A 886 27.06 -2.37 -34.89
C ALA A 886 26.85 -0.91 -34.38
N GLU A 887 27.84 -0.43 -33.62
CA GLU A 887 28.73 0.72 -33.94
C GLU A 887 28.28 2.02 -34.70
N GLN A 888 28.57 3.16 -34.04
CA GLN A 888 29.35 4.35 -34.51
C GLN A 888 28.74 5.60 -35.24
N GLN A 889 29.27 6.77 -34.80
CA GLN A 889 29.57 8.06 -35.47
C GLN A 889 28.57 9.28 -35.50
N GLN A 890 29.04 10.38 -34.86
CA GLN A 890 28.64 11.81 -34.89
C GLN A 890 29.23 12.61 -36.09
N PRO A 891 29.22 13.98 -36.19
CA PRO A 891 28.43 15.06 -35.52
C PRO A 891 27.96 16.22 -36.48
N LEU A 892 27.55 17.38 -35.88
CA LEU A 892 27.49 18.77 -36.43
C LEU A 892 26.25 19.15 -37.27
N SER A 893 25.72 20.40 -37.27
CA SER A 893 25.94 21.60 -36.41
C SER A 893 24.89 22.72 -36.62
N ASP A 894 24.87 23.70 -35.70
CA ASP A 894 24.61 25.15 -35.89
C ASP A 894 23.20 25.81 -36.05
N MET A 895 22.89 26.63 -35.02
CA MET A 895 22.55 28.07 -35.02
C MET A 895 21.26 28.69 -35.65
N GLY A 896 20.47 29.30 -34.74
CA GLY A 896 19.91 30.67 -34.88
C GLY A 896 18.47 30.83 -35.39
N SER A 897 17.79 31.99 -35.28
CA SER A 897 17.87 33.16 -34.35
C SER A 897 16.82 34.22 -34.79
N PHE A 898 16.47 35.21 -33.92
CA PHE A 898 15.60 36.40 -34.17
C PHE A 898 14.07 36.16 -34.35
N SER A 899 13.15 37.12 -34.11
CA SER A 899 13.11 38.24 -33.11
C SER A 899 11.74 38.98 -33.09
N HIS A 900 11.38 39.55 -31.92
CA HIS A 900 10.61 40.79 -31.67
C HIS A 900 9.50 41.30 -32.64
N GLN A 901 8.28 41.49 -32.10
CA GLN A 901 7.66 42.81 -31.74
C GLN A 901 6.27 42.54 -31.08
N GLN A 902 5.92 43.00 -29.87
CA GLN A 902 5.70 44.36 -29.32
C GLN A 902 4.48 45.14 -29.88
N HIS A 903 3.45 45.30 -29.04
CA HIS A 903 2.53 46.44 -28.82
C HIS A 903 1.26 45.96 -28.08
N SER A 904 0.42 46.74 -27.39
CA SER A 904 0.57 47.89 -26.47
C SER A 904 -0.79 48.11 -25.76
N ILE A 905 -0.82 48.49 -24.47
CA ILE A 905 -2.02 48.50 -23.60
C ILE A 905 -3.05 49.61 -23.94
N PRO A 906 -4.34 49.47 -23.55
CA PRO A 906 -4.81 50.10 -22.30
C PRO A 906 -5.75 49.17 -21.46
N MET A 907 -5.57 48.96 -20.15
CA MET A 907 -5.53 49.92 -19.04
C MET A 907 -6.89 50.57 -18.66
N TYR A 908 -7.98 49.80 -18.67
CA TYR A 908 -9.26 50.22 -18.03
C TYR A 908 -9.97 49.17 -17.15
N LEU A 909 -9.54 47.89 -17.15
CA LEU A 909 -10.16 46.81 -16.34
C LEU A 909 -9.48 46.56 -14.97
N VAL A 910 -8.37 47.26 -14.68
CA VAL A 910 -7.50 47.01 -13.51
C VAL A 910 -8.19 47.28 -12.16
N LEU A 911 -9.24 48.11 -12.12
CA LEU A 911 -9.86 48.58 -10.89
C LEU A 911 -11.00 47.72 -10.33
N VAL A 912 -11.52 46.74 -11.08
CA VAL A 912 -12.64 45.87 -10.60
C VAL A 912 -12.11 44.56 -10.01
N SER A 913 -11.08 43.96 -10.61
CA SER A 913 -10.49 42.70 -10.14
C SER A 913 -9.84 42.80 -8.76
N ALA A 914 -9.34 43.98 -8.38
CA ALA A 914 -8.60 44.20 -7.13
C ALA A 914 -9.45 44.00 -5.85
N VAL A 915 -10.78 44.10 -5.93
CA VAL A 915 -11.68 43.98 -4.76
C VAL A 915 -12.11 42.53 -4.51
N LEU A 916 -12.15 41.69 -5.55
CA LEU A 916 -12.53 40.27 -5.44
C LEU A 916 -11.35 39.35 -5.05
N LEU A 917 -10.11 39.83 -5.14
CA LEU A 917 -8.90 39.06 -4.82
C LEU A 917 -8.45 39.10 -3.34
N LEU A 918 -9.24 39.73 -2.45
CA LEU A 918 -8.86 39.98 -1.05
C LEU A 918 -9.63 39.17 0.01
N ASN A 919 -10.47 38.20 -0.38
CA ASN A 919 -11.25 37.38 0.56
C ASN A 919 -11.43 35.91 0.11
N SER A 920 -10.39 35.30 -0.47
CA SER A 920 -10.45 33.90 -0.95
C SER A 920 -9.14 33.12 -0.72
N THR A 921 -8.51 33.31 0.43
CA THR A 921 -7.43 32.43 0.91
C THR A 921 -8.02 31.12 1.49
N LEU A 922 -8.49 30.24 0.61
CA LEU A 922 -8.72 28.83 0.95
C LEU A 922 -7.46 28.04 0.54
N GLY A 923 -6.54 27.90 1.49
CA GLY A 923 -5.40 26.99 1.34
C GLY A 923 -5.84 25.53 1.36
N LEU A 924 -4.98 24.63 0.87
CA LEU A 924 -5.23 23.19 1.00
C LEU A 924 -5.16 22.81 2.49
N CYS A 925 -6.22 22.18 3.00
CA CYS A 925 -6.28 21.80 4.42
C CYS A 925 -5.46 20.54 4.71
N GLY A 926 -4.20 20.74 5.11
CA GLY A 926 -3.61 19.87 6.13
C GLY A 926 -4.31 20.13 7.48
N CYS A 927 -4.52 19.09 8.29
CA CYS A 927 -5.34 19.20 9.51
C CYS A 927 -4.68 20.00 10.66
N TYR A 928 -3.39 20.31 10.51
CA TYR A 928 -2.69 21.31 11.30
C TYR A 928 -2.02 22.29 10.32
N LYS A 929 -2.13 23.60 10.56
CA LYS A 929 -1.53 24.63 9.67
C LYS A 929 -0.07 24.90 10.00
N SER A 930 0.22 24.79 11.28
CA SER A 930 1.54 24.80 11.85
C SER A 930 1.66 23.64 12.83
N ILE A 931 2.88 23.18 13.00
CA ILE A 931 3.23 22.22 14.02
C ILE A 931 3.91 23.02 15.16
N PHE A 932 3.80 22.61 16.45
CA PHE A 932 4.27 23.21 17.75
C PHE A 932 4.85 22.15 18.79
N SER A 933 5.83 22.41 19.69
CA SER A 933 6.61 21.37 20.46
C SER A 933 7.82 21.81 21.35
N PHE A 934 8.48 20.83 22.01
CA PHE A 934 9.76 20.89 22.77
C PHE A 934 10.48 19.53 22.79
N GLY A 935 11.77 19.46 23.14
CA GLY A 935 12.45 18.22 23.59
C GLY A 935 13.95 18.18 23.26
N ASP A 936 14.51 17.01 22.96
CA ASP A 936 15.97 16.83 22.93
C ASP A 936 16.60 16.57 21.54
N SER A 937 17.83 16.07 21.53
CA SER A 937 18.56 15.38 20.44
C SER A 937 17.72 14.55 19.47
N ILE A 938 16.69 13.84 19.95
CA ILE A 938 15.78 13.04 19.12
C ILE A 938 14.96 13.93 18.17
N ILE A 939 14.92 15.25 18.40
CA ILE A 939 14.12 16.25 17.68
C ILE A 939 14.72 17.71 17.59
N ASP A 940 16.00 17.94 17.89
CA ASP A 940 16.70 19.27 17.83
C ASP A 940 16.84 19.87 16.41
N SER A 941 16.88 21.18 16.16
CA SER A 941 17.16 21.71 14.79
C SER A 941 18.56 21.46 14.26
N GLY A 942 19.51 21.16 15.13
CA GLY A 942 20.69 22.02 15.10
C GLY A 942 20.37 23.42 15.64
N ASN A 943 19.40 23.56 16.55
CA ASN A 943 19.42 24.62 17.54
C ASN A 943 20.75 24.50 18.27
N PHE A 944 21.21 23.28 18.58
CA PHE A 944 22.57 23.05 19.08
C PHE A 944 23.66 23.55 18.12
N VAL A 945 23.52 23.32 16.81
CA VAL A 945 24.42 23.86 15.78
C VAL A 945 24.42 25.40 15.76
N HIS A 946 23.25 26.02 15.83
CA HIS A 946 23.13 27.49 15.87
C HIS A 946 23.64 28.06 17.21
N ILE A 947 23.50 27.35 18.33
CA ILE A 947 24.10 27.69 19.63
C ILE A 947 25.62 27.65 19.52
N ALA A 948 26.19 26.56 19.00
CA ALA A 948 27.64 26.37 18.86
C ALA A 948 28.32 27.45 18.02
N GLY A 949 27.64 28.04 17.04
CA GLY A 949 28.19 29.15 16.23
C GLY A 949 29.46 28.71 15.48
N ASP A 950 30.58 29.39 15.72
CA ASP A 950 31.87 29.07 15.09
C ASP A 950 32.73 28.07 15.88
N HIS A 951 32.23 27.52 17.00
CA HIS A 951 32.95 26.52 17.77
C HIS A 951 32.98 25.15 17.06
N PRO A 952 34.09 24.39 17.19
CA PRO A 952 34.16 22.99 16.75
C PRO A 952 33.02 22.19 17.34
N CYS A 953 32.30 21.47 16.47
CA CYS A 953 31.02 20.88 16.81
C CYS A 953 30.81 19.69 15.87
N PRO A 954 30.90 18.44 16.36
CA PRO A 954 30.64 17.25 15.55
C PRO A 954 29.36 17.40 14.72
N PHE A 955 28.31 17.95 15.29
CA PHE A 955 27.00 18.24 14.68
C PHE A 955 27.02 19.22 13.48
N LYS A 956 28.20 19.67 13.03
CA LYS A 956 28.52 20.47 11.82
C LYS A 956 29.57 19.80 10.91
N GLU A 957 30.03 18.61 11.24
CA GLU A 957 31.33 18.05 10.85
C GLU A 957 31.17 16.62 10.25
N PRO A 958 32.15 15.67 10.37
CA PRO A 958 32.03 14.24 9.87
C PRO A 958 31.20 12.89 10.66
N PRO A 959 30.07 11.92 10.41
CA PRO A 959 28.96 11.33 9.34
C PRO A 959 27.58 11.95 8.85
N PHE A 960 27.47 12.67 7.68
CA PHE A 960 26.55 13.83 7.46
C PHE A 960 25.56 13.64 6.34
N GLY A 961 24.32 14.09 6.56
CA GLY A 961 23.40 14.27 5.46
C GLY A 961 22.75 12.97 5.03
N MET A 962 23.46 11.88 5.27
CA MET A 962 23.99 11.10 4.17
C MET A 962 22.85 10.43 3.41
N THR A 963 21.89 9.89 4.14
CA THR A 963 20.74 9.18 3.61
C THR A 963 19.63 10.10 3.08
N TYR A 964 19.36 11.27 3.67
CA TYR A 964 18.40 12.26 3.12
C TYR A 964 19.03 13.55 2.60
N PHE A 965 19.43 14.50 3.45
CA PHE A 965 19.82 15.87 3.06
C PHE A 965 21.15 15.93 2.31
N LYS A 966 21.98 14.88 2.38
CA LYS A 966 23.32 14.79 1.74
C LYS A 966 24.35 15.79 2.27
N HIS A 967 24.00 16.64 3.23
CA HIS A 967 24.84 17.72 3.72
C HIS A 967 24.58 18.09 5.20
N PRO A 968 25.40 19.03 5.70
CA PRO A 968 25.15 19.75 6.94
C PRO A 968 23.80 20.40 7.25
N SER A 969 23.09 19.95 8.29
CA SER A 969 21.92 20.65 8.86
C SER A 969 21.60 20.38 10.37
N GLY A 970 22.45 19.67 11.15
CA GLY A 970 22.32 19.40 12.60
C GLY A 970 21.93 18.04 13.29
N ARG A 971 21.64 16.86 12.68
CA ARG A 971 21.06 15.66 13.39
C ARG A 971 22.11 15.02 14.26
N ILE A 972 21.48 14.22 15.09
CA ILE A 972 21.91 13.12 15.83
C ILE A 972 21.30 11.84 15.17
N SER A 973 21.52 11.61 13.86
CA SER A 973 21.07 10.44 13.05
C SER A 973 21.84 10.38 11.71
N ASP A 974 21.38 9.65 10.68
CA ASP A 974 21.99 9.63 9.34
C ASP A 974 21.23 10.43 8.25
N GLY A 975 19.94 10.77 8.41
CA GLY A 975 19.16 11.36 7.30
C GLY A 975 18.00 12.27 7.70
N ARG A 976 16.87 11.66 8.04
CA ARG A 976 15.71 12.28 8.71
C ARG A 976 15.55 11.67 10.10
N VAL A 977 14.76 12.25 10.99
CA VAL A 977 14.29 11.55 12.21
C VAL A 977 12.76 11.61 12.32
N VAL A 978 12.19 11.35 13.49
CA VAL A 978 10.77 11.01 13.68
C VAL A 978 9.77 11.97 13.03
N ILE A 979 10.09 13.27 12.96
CA ILE A 979 9.12 14.31 12.58
C ILE A 979 9.35 14.95 11.20
N ASP A 980 10.44 14.65 10.48
CA ASP A 980 10.48 14.96 9.05
C ASP A 980 9.34 14.21 8.38
N PHE A 981 9.15 12.96 8.84
CA PHE A 981 8.03 12.11 8.51
C PHE A 981 6.70 12.66 9.03
N TYR A 982 6.60 13.22 10.24
CA TYR A 982 5.36 13.87 10.70
C TYR A 982 5.01 15.11 9.88
N ALA A 983 5.97 16.00 9.58
CA ALA A 983 5.77 17.19 8.77
C ALA A 983 5.38 16.81 7.33
N GLN A 984 6.11 15.89 6.71
CA GLN A 984 5.82 15.37 5.38
C GLN A 984 4.44 14.68 5.31
N ALA A 985 4.08 13.87 6.31
CA ALA A 985 2.76 13.22 6.38
C ALA A 985 1.61 14.23 6.60
N LEU A 986 1.87 15.32 7.33
CA LEU A 986 0.94 16.43 7.53
C LEU A 986 0.96 17.46 6.39
N GLN A 987 1.72 17.22 5.32
CA GLN A 987 1.88 18.08 4.14
C GLN A 987 2.45 19.48 4.44
N LEU A 988 3.30 19.56 5.47
CA LEU A 988 4.00 20.76 5.89
C LEU A 988 5.48 20.67 5.50
N PRO A 989 6.16 21.81 5.28
CA PRO A 989 7.61 21.81 5.10
C PRO A 989 8.29 21.30 6.37
N PHE A 990 9.57 20.90 6.27
CA PHE A 990 10.40 20.77 7.47
C PHE A 990 10.37 22.11 8.22
N ILE A 991 10.11 22.03 9.51
CA ILE A 991 9.96 23.22 10.34
C ILE A 991 11.38 23.84 10.55
N PRO A 992 11.54 25.13 10.91
CA PRO A 992 12.87 25.74 11.01
C PRO A 992 13.32 26.11 12.45
N PRO A 993 14.64 26.13 12.74
CA PRO A 993 15.24 26.59 14.00
C PRO A 993 14.61 27.86 14.62
N SER A 994 14.63 28.00 15.97
CA SER A 994 14.20 29.24 16.64
C SER A 994 14.89 29.52 17.97
N LEU A 995 16.11 30.03 17.91
CA LEU A 995 16.74 30.66 19.06
C LEU A 995 16.25 32.13 19.12
N PRO A 996 15.54 32.58 20.18
CA PRO A 996 14.89 33.91 20.18
C PRO A 996 15.84 35.10 19.97
N GLU A 997 17.11 34.94 20.35
CA GLU A 997 18.16 35.94 20.19
C GLU A 997 18.66 36.07 18.74
N LYS A 998 18.51 35.02 17.92
CA LYS A 998 19.03 34.94 16.55
C LYS A 998 17.92 35.05 15.50
N ASP A 999 16.78 34.39 15.73
CA ASP A 999 15.72 34.26 14.74
C ASP A 999 14.61 35.29 14.92
N ARG A 1000 14.37 36.12 13.89
CA ARG A 1000 13.29 37.14 13.87
C ARG A 1000 12.12 36.80 12.94
N GLY A 1001 12.04 35.55 12.47
CA GLY A 1001 11.02 35.08 11.54
C GLY A 1001 9.59 35.06 12.11
N GLN A 1002 8.61 34.96 11.20
CA GLN A 1002 7.18 34.85 11.49
C GLN A 1002 6.67 33.40 11.65
N PHE A 1003 7.48 32.40 11.32
CA PHE A 1003 7.22 30.98 11.62
C PHE A 1003 5.83 30.45 11.19
N PRO A 1004 5.42 30.65 9.91
CA PRO A 1004 4.05 30.37 9.45
C PRO A 1004 3.63 28.88 9.50
N HIS A 1005 4.59 27.96 9.59
CA HIS A 1005 4.36 26.52 9.77
C HIS A 1005 4.91 25.98 11.11
N GLY A 1006 5.65 26.80 11.86
CA GLY A 1006 6.36 26.42 13.09
C GLY A 1006 7.76 27.06 13.19
N ALA A 1007 8.47 26.75 14.28
CA ALA A 1007 9.74 27.32 14.81
C ALA A 1007 10.62 26.18 15.40
N ASN A 1008 11.72 26.36 16.16
CA ASN A 1008 12.36 25.29 16.96
C ASN A 1008 12.78 25.65 18.38
N PHE A 1009 12.48 24.80 19.36
CA PHE A 1009 12.99 24.92 20.73
C PHE A 1009 13.71 23.67 21.29
N ALA A 1010 13.62 22.51 20.64
CA ALA A 1010 14.36 21.32 21.04
C ALA A 1010 15.88 21.48 20.85
N VAL A 1011 16.70 20.83 21.69
CA VAL A 1011 18.18 20.93 21.67
C VAL A 1011 18.83 19.61 22.09
N LEU A 1012 19.91 19.18 21.43
CA LEU A 1012 20.80 18.10 21.86
C LEU A 1012 21.09 18.18 23.36
N ALA A 1013 21.05 17.03 24.03
CA ALA A 1013 21.41 16.89 25.44
C ALA A 1013 20.55 17.72 26.41
N SER A 1014 19.41 18.28 25.97
CA SER A 1014 18.45 18.90 26.88
C SER A 1014 17.80 17.89 27.82
N THR A 1015 17.65 18.32 29.07
CA THR A 1015 16.99 17.58 30.15
C THR A 1015 15.59 18.12 30.41
N ALA A 1016 14.69 17.29 30.95
CA ALA A 1016 13.39 17.75 31.43
C ALA A 1016 13.53 18.64 32.68
N LEU A 1017 14.49 18.33 33.55
CA LEU A 1017 14.82 19.08 34.77
C LEU A 1017 15.97 20.07 34.53
N PRO A 1018 16.00 21.24 35.20
CA PRO A 1018 17.03 22.25 34.97
C PRO A 1018 18.37 21.86 35.64
N PRO A 1019 19.54 22.32 35.13
CA PRO A 1019 20.86 21.87 35.59
C PRO A 1019 21.13 22.01 37.10
N GLU A 1020 20.57 23.03 37.75
CA GLU A 1020 20.68 23.23 39.20
C GLU A 1020 20.00 22.14 40.04
N TYR A 1021 19.04 21.40 39.48
CA TYR A 1021 18.40 20.26 40.12
C TYR A 1021 19.43 19.19 40.51
N PHE A 1022 20.30 18.83 39.56
CA PHE A 1022 21.26 17.72 39.71
C PHE A 1022 22.34 17.98 40.76
N ARG A 1023 22.58 19.26 41.11
CA ARG A 1023 23.48 19.66 42.20
C ARG A 1023 23.06 19.05 43.55
N ARG A 1024 21.75 18.87 43.78
CA ARG A 1024 21.23 18.23 45.01
C ARG A 1024 21.61 16.75 45.14
N TRP A 1025 21.98 16.13 44.01
CA TRP A 1025 22.42 14.74 43.90
C TRP A 1025 23.95 14.61 43.72
N ASN A 1026 24.71 15.70 43.82
CA ASN A 1026 26.15 15.76 43.52
C ASN A 1026 26.49 15.18 42.12
N HIS A 1027 25.76 15.65 41.12
CA HIS A 1027 25.96 15.38 39.69
C HIS A 1027 25.78 16.69 38.90
N THR A 1028 26.35 16.75 37.69
CA THR A 1028 26.33 17.93 36.83
C THR A 1028 26.05 17.47 35.41
N VAL A 1029 24.99 18.01 34.80
CA VAL A 1029 24.67 17.75 33.38
C VAL A 1029 25.47 18.70 32.46
N PRO A 1030 25.88 18.26 31.25
CA PRO A 1030 26.85 18.98 30.44
C PRO A 1030 26.30 20.23 29.74
N MET A 1031 24.97 20.34 29.57
CA MET A 1031 24.34 21.45 28.85
C MET A 1031 23.47 22.32 29.78
N PRO A 1032 23.40 23.65 29.54
CA PRO A 1032 22.59 24.56 30.34
C PRO A 1032 21.10 24.58 29.93
N PHE A 1033 20.71 23.79 28.92
CA PHE A 1033 19.39 23.86 28.29
C PHE A 1033 18.46 22.78 28.85
N SER A 1034 17.27 23.20 29.29
CA SER A 1034 16.23 22.30 29.83
C SER A 1034 14.87 22.58 29.20
N LEU A 1035 13.92 21.68 29.38
CA LEU A 1035 12.54 21.86 28.91
C LEU A 1035 11.94 23.21 29.34
N ALA A 1036 12.23 23.69 30.56
CA ALA A 1036 11.83 25.01 31.04
C ALA A 1036 12.49 26.17 30.25
N THR A 1037 13.74 26.01 29.83
CA THR A 1037 14.45 26.97 28.95
C THR A 1037 13.78 27.05 27.58
N GLN A 1038 13.41 25.90 27.02
CA GLN A 1038 12.77 25.80 25.70
C GLN A 1038 11.35 26.38 25.72
N LEU A 1039 10.61 26.12 26.79
CA LEU A 1039 9.29 26.68 27.10
C LEU A 1039 9.33 28.22 27.21
N GLU A 1040 10.39 28.79 27.80
CA GLU A 1040 10.61 30.24 27.84
C GLU A 1040 10.99 30.83 26.47
N TRP A 1041 11.88 30.18 25.72
CA TRP A 1041 12.20 30.61 24.35
C TRP A 1041 10.98 30.61 23.43
N PHE A 1042 10.13 29.59 23.57
CA PHE A 1042 8.81 29.58 22.98
C PHE A 1042 8.03 30.83 23.38
N LYS A 1043 7.82 31.11 24.67
CA LYS A 1043 7.04 32.28 25.12
C LYS A 1043 7.58 33.58 24.50
N GLN A 1044 8.88 33.73 24.36
CA GLN A 1044 9.50 34.89 23.71
C GLN A 1044 9.19 34.96 22.21
N THR A 1045 9.42 33.88 21.46
CA THR A 1045 9.05 33.78 20.03
C THR A 1045 7.56 34.01 19.83
N LEU A 1046 6.74 33.48 20.73
CA LEU A 1046 5.31 33.64 20.75
C LEU A 1046 4.89 35.10 20.92
N HIS A 1047 5.39 35.78 21.95
CA HIS A 1047 5.12 37.20 22.23
C HIS A 1047 5.39 38.10 21.00
N ARG A 1048 6.28 37.66 20.09
CA ARG A 1048 6.53 38.28 18.80
C ARG A 1048 5.56 37.85 17.69
N ILE A 1049 5.41 36.55 17.41
CA ILE A 1049 4.64 36.07 16.25
C ILE A 1049 3.12 36.22 16.40
N ALA A 1050 2.61 36.35 17.63
CA ALA A 1050 1.31 36.95 17.88
C ALA A 1050 1.22 37.60 19.29
N PRO A 1051 0.65 38.81 19.45
CA PRO A 1051 0.65 39.50 20.75
C PRO A 1051 -0.70 39.44 21.52
N GLY A 1052 -0.70 38.97 22.79
CA GLY A 1052 -1.83 39.06 23.75
C GLY A 1052 -2.14 37.79 24.58
N ASP A 1053 -3.25 37.78 25.35
CA ASP A 1053 -3.87 36.77 26.28
C ASP A 1053 -5.27 35.98 25.92
N ALA A 1054 -5.63 35.63 24.64
CA ALA A 1054 -6.61 34.61 24.09
C ALA A 1054 -6.75 34.40 22.50
N ALA A 1055 -5.88 34.92 21.60
CA ALA A 1055 -5.95 34.93 20.12
C ALA A 1055 -4.75 34.33 19.33
N ARG A 1056 -3.47 34.38 19.80
CA ARG A 1056 -2.50 33.30 19.48
C ARG A 1056 -3.04 31.89 19.89
N THR A 1057 -4.21 31.82 20.53
CA THR A 1057 -5.01 30.61 20.80
C THR A 1057 -5.64 30.07 19.53
N ALA A 1058 -5.93 30.92 18.53
CA ALA A 1058 -6.23 30.43 17.18
C ALA A 1058 -5.00 29.71 16.61
N LEU A 1059 -3.83 30.35 16.70
CA LEU A 1059 -2.55 29.77 16.29
C LEU A 1059 -2.31 28.40 16.95
N LEU A 1060 -2.42 28.25 18.28
CA LEU A 1060 -2.33 26.92 18.93
C LEU A 1060 -3.49 25.96 18.63
N GLY A 1061 -4.71 26.48 18.48
CA GLY A 1061 -5.89 25.66 18.27
C GLY A 1061 -5.88 24.94 16.94
N GLU A 1062 -5.18 25.50 15.95
CA GLU A 1062 -4.98 24.97 14.60
C GLU A 1062 -3.64 24.24 14.42
N SER A 1063 -2.98 23.87 15.54
CA SER A 1063 -1.63 23.32 15.53
C SER A 1063 -1.47 22.08 16.40
N LEU A 1064 -0.59 21.18 15.95
CA LEU A 1064 -0.18 19.99 16.67
C LEU A 1064 0.93 20.34 17.66
N ILE A 1065 0.80 20.03 18.95
CA ILE A 1065 1.90 20.11 19.93
C ILE A 1065 2.64 18.75 19.99
N LEU A 1066 3.95 18.73 20.28
CA LEU A 1066 4.74 17.51 20.59
C LEU A 1066 5.73 17.80 21.72
N MET A 1067 5.67 17.05 22.79
CA MET A 1067 6.87 16.80 23.59
C MET A 1067 7.70 15.79 22.80
N GLY A 1068 9.01 15.92 22.66
CA GLY A 1068 9.82 14.85 22.09
C GLY A 1068 9.94 13.66 23.01
N GLU A 1069 10.89 12.79 22.72
CA GLU A 1069 11.58 12.14 23.85
C GLU A 1069 12.29 13.27 24.62
N ILE A 1070 11.93 13.43 25.89
CA ILE A 1070 12.49 14.44 26.78
C ILE A 1070 12.34 13.93 28.21
N GLY A 1071 13.45 13.84 28.92
CA GLY A 1071 13.53 13.06 30.16
C GLY A 1071 14.53 11.91 30.06
N GLY A 1072 14.82 11.37 28.86
CA GLY A 1072 15.90 10.41 28.65
C GLY A 1072 17.24 10.91 29.16
N ASN A 1073 17.62 12.14 28.80
CA ASN A 1073 18.93 12.73 29.17
C ASN A 1073 19.14 12.92 30.68
N ASP A 1074 18.07 13.15 31.43
CA ASP A 1074 18.09 13.25 32.90
C ASP A 1074 18.62 11.95 33.54
N TYR A 1075 18.40 10.80 32.87
CA TYR A 1075 18.98 9.51 33.24
C TYR A 1075 20.26 9.20 32.45
N ASN A 1076 20.39 9.65 31.20
CA ASN A 1076 21.56 9.33 30.37
C ASN A 1076 22.86 9.83 31.01
N PHE A 1077 22.90 11.07 31.48
CA PHE A 1077 24.08 11.61 32.17
C PHE A 1077 24.33 10.92 33.52
N TRP A 1078 23.27 10.51 34.22
CA TRP A 1078 23.36 9.76 35.48
C TRP A 1078 24.01 8.39 35.30
N PHE A 1079 23.63 7.65 34.25
CA PHE A 1079 24.17 6.33 33.94
C PHE A 1079 25.56 6.38 33.28
N LEU A 1080 25.85 7.40 32.47
CA LEU A 1080 27.20 7.60 31.90
C LEU A 1080 28.24 8.01 32.97
N ASP A 1081 27.83 8.72 34.03
CA ASP A 1081 28.63 8.92 35.25
C ASP A 1081 28.76 7.64 36.14
N HIS A 1082 28.19 6.51 35.71
CA HIS A 1082 28.07 5.25 36.48
C HIS A 1082 27.43 5.39 37.88
N LYS A 1083 26.51 6.35 38.07
CA LYS A 1083 25.82 6.57 39.35
C LYS A 1083 24.84 5.42 39.68
N PRO A 1084 24.48 5.20 40.96
CA PRO A 1084 23.54 4.14 41.36
C PRO A 1084 22.16 4.30 40.71
N ARG A 1085 21.66 3.24 40.06
CA ARG A 1085 20.34 3.23 39.39
C ARG A 1085 19.17 3.35 40.36
N GLU A 1086 19.35 2.89 41.60
CA GLU A 1086 18.36 2.96 42.69
C GLU A 1086 18.04 4.41 43.09
N LEU A 1087 18.91 5.37 42.76
CA LEU A 1087 18.67 6.80 42.90
C LEU A 1087 17.99 7.40 41.66
N ALA A 1088 18.25 6.88 40.45
CA ALA A 1088 17.59 7.32 39.22
C ALA A 1088 16.06 7.12 39.27
N TYR A 1089 15.61 6.01 39.86
CA TYR A 1089 14.18 5.76 40.12
C TYR A 1089 13.52 6.83 41.00
N GLN A 1090 14.27 7.50 41.88
CA GLN A 1090 13.74 8.50 42.81
C GLN A 1090 13.38 9.83 42.14
N PHE A 1091 13.94 10.11 40.95
CA PHE A 1091 13.65 11.32 40.19
C PHE A 1091 12.81 11.11 38.92
N ILE A 1092 12.38 9.88 38.62
CA ILE A 1092 11.33 9.62 37.60
C ILE A 1092 10.08 10.50 37.85
N PRO A 1093 9.54 10.64 39.09
CA PRO A 1093 8.39 11.50 39.34
C PRO A 1093 8.66 12.98 39.06
N ASP A 1094 9.86 13.48 39.37
CA ASP A 1094 10.24 14.88 39.12
C ASP A 1094 10.36 15.17 37.62
N VAL A 1095 10.95 14.25 36.84
CA VAL A 1095 11.03 14.33 35.37
C VAL A 1095 9.63 14.36 34.75
N VAL A 1096 8.77 13.41 35.12
CA VAL A 1096 7.37 13.33 34.63
C VAL A 1096 6.56 14.57 35.06
N ALA A 1097 6.80 15.11 36.26
CA ALA A 1097 6.17 16.35 36.72
C ALA A 1097 6.63 17.58 35.90
N SER A 1098 7.89 17.64 35.45
CA SER A 1098 8.37 18.74 34.59
C SER A 1098 7.71 18.70 33.20
N ILE A 1099 7.60 17.52 32.60
CA ILE A 1099 6.87 17.29 31.34
C ILE A 1099 5.40 17.69 31.52
N SER A 1100 4.76 17.20 32.58
CA SER A 1100 3.35 17.51 32.90
C SER A 1100 3.09 18.99 33.17
N SER A 1101 3.97 19.68 33.90
CA SER A 1101 3.86 21.12 34.15
C SER A 1101 3.95 21.92 32.84
N THR A 1102 4.88 21.51 31.96
CA THR A 1102 5.01 22.10 30.62
C THR A 1102 3.76 21.86 29.78
N VAL A 1103 3.23 20.62 29.74
CA VAL A 1103 1.98 20.27 29.06
C VAL A 1103 0.79 21.08 29.60
N GLN A 1104 0.68 21.27 30.92
CA GLN A 1104 -0.38 22.09 31.53
C GLN A 1104 -0.25 23.58 31.18
N GLU A 1105 0.96 24.15 31.15
CA GLU A 1105 1.16 25.54 30.73
C GLU A 1105 0.85 25.72 29.23
N LEU A 1106 1.18 24.73 28.40
CA LEU A 1106 0.84 24.71 26.97
C LEU A 1106 -0.68 24.71 26.74
N ILE A 1107 -1.42 23.94 27.54
CA ILE A 1107 -2.88 23.96 27.56
C ILE A 1107 -3.40 25.33 28.01
N GLY A 1108 -2.80 25.93 29.06
CA GLY A 1108 -3.12 27.28 29.52
C GLY A 1108 -2.89 28.37 28.48
N LEU A 1109 -1.87 28.22 27.64
CA LEU A 1109 -1.58 29.08 26.48
C LEU A 1109 -2.51 28.77 25.28
N GLY A 1110 -3.29 27.68 25.33
CA GLY A 1110 -4.36 27.35 24.38
C GLY A 1110 -4.13 26.14 23.47
N ALA A 1111 -3.18 25.25 23.78
CA ALA A 1111 -2.90 24.03 23.00
C ALA A 1111 -4.12 23.09 22.93
N ARG A 1112 -4.34 22.45 21.76
CA ARG A 1112 -5.51 21.58 21.54
C ARG A 1112 -5.21 20.15 21.14
N THR A 1113 -4.09 19.85 20.48
CA THR A 1113 -3.57 18.48 20.36
C THR A 1113 -2.13 18.45 20.87
N ILE A 1114 -1.75 17.47 21.70
CA ILE A 1114 -0.39 17.36 22.26
C ILE A 1114 0.06 15.90 22.17
N VAL A 1115 1.10 15.61 21.41
CA VAL A 1115 1.77 14.30 21.38
C VAL A 1115 2.82 14.24 22.48
N ILE A 1116 2.87 13.13 23.21
CA ILE A 1116 3.72 12.91 24.38
C ILE A 1116 4.33 11.50 24.27
N PRO A 1117 5.51 11.35 23.66
CA PRO A 1117 6.24 10.10 23.57
C PRO A 1117 6.78 9.61 24.91
N GLY A 1118 6.90 8.30 25.04
CA GLY A 1118 7.77 7.67 26.04
C GLY A 1118 9.22 7.52 25.56
N ASN A 1119 10.10 7.14 26.48
CA ASN A 1119 11.50 6.83 26.20
C ASN A 1119 11.65 5.53 25.41
N PHE A 1120 12.69 5.45 24.57
CA PHE A 1120 13.06 4.25 23.82
C PHE A 1120 13.44 3.05 24.73
N PRO A 1121 13.51 1.80 24.18
CA PRO A 1121 14.01 0.65 24.92
C PRO A 1121 15.53 0.78 25.11
N THR A 1122 15.94 1.50 26.16
CA THR A 1122 17.35 1.84 26.43
C THR A 1122 18.23 0.62 26.67
N GLY A 1123 17.67 -0.52 27.05
CA GLY A 1123 18.42 -1.77 27.17
C GLY A 1123 18.90 -2.31 25.83
N CYS A 1124 18.30 -1.88 24.72
CA CYS A 1124 18.68 -2.23 23.35
C CYS A 1124 19.64 -1.21 22.71
N VAL A 1125 20.01 -0.15 23.43
CA VAL A 1125 20.83 0.95 22.90
C VAL A 1125 22.33 0.59 23.03
N PRO A 1126 23.15 0.69 21.96
CA PRO A 1126 24.52 0.17 21.94
C PRO A 1126 25.44 0.73 23.04
N ALA A 1127 25.31 2.01 23.40
CA ALA A 1127 26.13 2.65 24.43
C ALA A 1127 25.92 2.00 25.81
N TYR A 1128 24.68 1.65 26.17
CA TYR A 1128 24.40 0.96 27.42
C TYR A 1128 24.79 -0.51 27.38
N LEU A 1129 24.54 -1.19 26.24
CA LEU A 1129 25.02 -2.55 26.00
C LEU A 1129 26.54 -2.67 26.13
N SER A 1130 27.28 -1.63 25.73
CA SER A 1130 28.73 -1.52 25.87
C SER A 1130 29.18 -1.17 27.30
N ALA A 1131 28.66 -0.07 27.87
CA ALA A 1131 29.07 0.45 29.18
C ALA A 1131 28.65 -0.43 30.37
N TYR A 1132 27.57 -1.21 30.23
CA TYR A 1132 27.04 -2.12 31.25
C TYR A 1132 27.06 -3.58 30.80
N ARG A 1133 28.03 -3.95 29.95
CA ARG A 1133 28.20 -5.31 29.44
C ARG A 1133 28.43 -6.31 30.58
N SER A 1134 27.52 -7.27 30.73
CA SER A 1134 27.63 -8.34 31.72
C SER A 1134 28.14 -9.65 31.08
N GLY A 1135 28.80 -10.47 31.90
CA GLY A 1135 29.12 -11.87 31.56
C GLY A 1135 27.99 -12.86 31.92
N ASN A 1136 26.95 -12.39 32.62
CA ASN A 1136 25.80 -13.20 33.04
C ASN A 1136 24.66 -13.10 32.00
N PRO A 1137 24.27 -14.18 31.31
CA PRO A 1137 23.18 -14.15 30.34
C PRO A 1137 21.82 -13.73 30.92
N ALA A 1138 21.58 -13.92 32.22
CA ALA A 1138 20.31 -13.56 32.85
C ALA A 1138 20.08 -12.04 33.01
N ASP A 1139 21.12 -11.22 32.83
CA ASP A 1139 20.98 -9.76 32.81
C ASP A 1139 20.40 -9.24 31.48
N TYR A 1140 20.33 -10.11 30.46
CA TYR A 1140 19.83 -9.83 29.12
C TYR A 1140 18.46 -10.48 28.87
N ASP A 1141 17.66 -9.85 28.01
CA ASP A 1141 16.41 -10.40 27.51
C ASP A 1141 16.59 -11.28 26.28
N GLU A 1142 15.50 -11.91 25.86
CA GLU A 1142 15.41 -12.76 24.67
C GLU A 1142 15.73 -12.04 23.34
N LEU A 1143 15.81 -10.70 23.35
CA LEU A 1143 16.30 -9.90 22.22
C LEU A 1143 17.79 -9.55 22.35
N ARG A 1144 18.46 -10.01 23.42
CA ARG A 1144 19.80 -9.65 23.90
C ARG A 1144 19.93 -8.20 24.40
N CYS A 1145 18.83 -7.55 24.78
CA CYS A 1145 18.86 -6.21 25.38
C CYS A 1145 19.02 -6.30 26.92
N LEU A 1146 19.58 -5.28 27.57
CA LEU A 1146 19.74 -5.27 29.05
C LEU A 1146 18.37 -5.16 29.75
N ARG A 1147 17.96 -6.20 30.49
CA ARG A 1147 16.64 -6.30 31.14
C ARG A 1147 16.34 -5.12 32.05
N TRP A 1148 17.32 -4.68 32.84
CA TRP A 1148 17.09 -3.65 33.85
C TRP A 1148 16.98 -2.23 33.26
N PHE A 1149 17.62 -1.95 32.12
CA PHE A 1149 17.43 -0.70 31.37
C PHE A 1149 16.07 -0.68 30.67
N ASN A 1150 15.69 -1.78 30.00
CA ASN A 1150 14.36 -1.91 29.41
C ASN A 1150 13.25 -1.77 30.48
N ALA A 1151 13.45 -2.35 31.68
CA ALA A 1151 12.56 -2.15 32.82
C ALA A 1151 12.56 -0.72 33.38
N PHE A 1152 13.70 0.00 33.33
CA PHE A 1152 13.78 1.41 33.73
C PHE A 1152 13.00 2.32 32.77
N SER A 1153 13.23 2.20 31.46
CA SER A 1153 12.43 2.89 30.43
C SER A 1153 10.95 2.56 30.56
N ALA A 1154 10.59 1.29 30.78
CA ALA A 1154 9.19 0.89 30.99
C ALA A 1154 8.58 1.53 32.25
N ALA A 1155 9.33 1.65 33.36
CA ALA A 1155 8.86 2.31 34.58
C ALA A 1155 8.67 3.83 34.38
N HIS A 1156 9.56 4.50 33.66
CA HIS A 1156 9.36 5.90 33.26
C HIS A 1156 8.11 6.04 32.39
N ASN A 1157 7.99 5.22 31.34
CA ASN A 1157 6.87 5.27 30.40
C ASN A 1157 5.53 4.93 31.07
N GLN A 1158 5.51 4.04 32.05
CA GLN A 1158 4.32 3.76 32.86
C GLN A 1158 3.94 4.98 33.71
N ALA A 1159 4.90 5.63 34.37
CA ALA A 1159 4.64 6.86 35.13
C ALA A 1159 4.12 7.99 34.22
N LEU A 1160 4.72 8.17 33.04
CA LEU A 1160 4.30 9.14 32.04
C LEU A 1160 2.92 8.81 31.46
N THR A 1161 2.61 7.55 31.15
CA THR A 1161 1.30 7.12 30.64
C THR A 1161 0.19 7.33 31.67
N ASN A 1162 0.47 7.05 32.96
CA ASN A 1162 -0.45 7.34 34.07
C ASN A 1162 -0.69 8.86 34.18
N GLU A 1163 0.35 9.67 34.03
CA GLU A 1163 0.25 11.14 34.10
C GLU A 1163 -0.47 11.74 32.88
N VAL A 1164 -0.21 11.25 31.67
CA VAL A 1164 -0.98 11.61 30.46
C VAL A 1164 -2.45 11.22 30.62
N SER A 1165 -2.74 10.09 31.27
CA SER A 1165 -4.12 9.69 31.60
C SER A 1165 -4.77 10.62 32.63
N ARG A 1166 -4.03 11.07 33.65
CA ARG A 1166 -4.46 12.08 34.62
C ARG A 1166 -4.77 13.42 33.93
N LEU A 1167 -3.92 13.83 32.99
CA LEU A 1167 -4.10 15.05 32.20
C LEU A 1167 -5.24 14.94 31.19
N LYS A 1168 -5.45 13.77 30.53
CA LYS A 1168 -6.62 13.49 29.68
C LYS A 1168 -7.92 13.69 30.48
N ALA A 1169 -7.97 13.23 31.73
CA ALA A 1169 -9.12 13.40 32.61
C ALA A 1169 -9.33 14.84 33.13
N GLN A 1170 -8.26 15.63 33.30
CA GLN A 1170 -8.36 17.04 33.71
C GLN A 1170 -8.65 18.01 32.57
N HIS A 1171 -8.25 17.65 31.34
CA HIS A 1171 -8.38 18.49 30.15
C HIS A 1171 -9.12 17.77 29.01
N PRO A 1172 -10.39 17.32 29.21
CA PRO A 1172 -11.13 16.55 28.20
C PRO A 1172 -11.42 17.31 26.89
N GLY A 1173 -11.21 18.63 26.87
CA GLY A 1173 -11.24 19.46 25.65
C GLY A 1173 -9.91 19.55 24.90
N VAL A 1174 -8.87 18.82 25.33
CA VAL A 1174 -7.54 18.77 24.71
C VAL A 1174 -7.21 17.33 24.33
N ARG A 1175 -6.83 17.11 23.08
CA ARG A 1175 -6.42 15.79 22.57
C ARG A 1175 -4.96 15.52 22.94
N LEU A 1176 -4.74 14.95 24.12
CA LEU A 1176 -3.43 14.40 24.49
C LEU A 1176 -3.26 13.03 23.85
N ILE A 1177 -2.12 12.78 23.23
CA ILE A 1177 -1.79 11.54 22.51
C ILE A 1177 -0.50 11.00 23.14
N TYR A 1178 -0.57 9.85 23.80
CA TYR A 1178 0.66 9.15 24.17
C TYR A 1178 1.22 8.43 22.94
N ALA A 1179 2.53 8.56 22.69
CA ALA A 1179 3.21 7.87 21.59
C ALA A 1179 4.17 6.81 22.16
N ASP A 1180 3.92 5.55 21.85
CA ASP A 1180 4.70 4.41 22.32
C ASP A 1180 5.96 4.20 21.47
N TYR A 1181 6.88 5.16 21.53
CA TYR A 1181 8.21 5.06 20.93
C TYR A 1181 8.97 3.82 21.43
N PHE A 1182 8.65 3.34 22.64
CA PHE A 1182 9.21 2.09 23.18
C PHE A 1182 8.75 0.89 22.33
N GLY A 1183 7.44 0.64 22.24
CA GLY A 1183 6.88 -0.47 21.47
C GLY A 1183 7.11 -0.37 19.96
N ALA A 1184 7.18 0.85 19.42
CA ALA A 1184 7.51 1.12 18.02
C ALA A 1184 8.96 0.73 17.70
N ALA A 1185 9.93 1.23 18.48
CA ALA A 1185 11.32 0.86 18.32
C ALA A 1185 11.55 -0.63 18.59
N LEU A 1186 10.82 -1.24 19.54
CA LEU A 1186 10.92 -2.67 19.86
C LEU A 1186 10.63 -3.59 18.66
N GLN A 1187 9.93 -3.12 17.63
CA GLN A 1187 9.74 -3.89 16.38
C GLN A 1187 11.05 -4.09 15.61
N LEU A 1188 11.95 -3.10 15.64
CA LEU A 1188 13.27 -3.15 14.99
C LEU A 1188 14.13 -4.27 15.60
N PHE A 1189 14.00 -4.48 16.92
CA PHE A 1189 14.73 -5.52 17.66
C PHE A 1189 14.08 -6.90 17.56
N ARG A 1190 12.75 -6.96 17.50
CA ARG A 1190 11.98 -8.22 17.33
C ARG A 1190 12.04 -8.79 15.91
N ASN A 1191 12.00 -7.94 14.89
CA ASN A 1191 11.90 -8.36 13.48
C ASN A 1191 12.85 -7.58 12.55
N PRO A 1192 14.16 -7.45 12.85
CA PRO A 1192 15.08 -6.58 12.11
C PRO A 1192 15.06 -6.79 10.59
N ARG A 1193 15.08 -8.06 10.15
CA ARG A 1193 15.05 -8.43 8.74
C ARG A 1193 13.79 -7.96 7.99
N ARG A 1194 12.64 -7.79 8.66
CA ARG A 1194 11.41 -7.22 8.05
C ARG A 1194 11.64 -5.80 7.56
N PHE A 1195 12.52 -5.07 8.22
CA PHE A 1195 12.84 -3.67 7.91
C PHE A 1195 14.12 -3.51 7.09
N GLY A 1196 14.80 -4.61 6.73
CA GLY A 1196 16.10 -4.59 6.07
C GLY A 1196 17.30 -4.45 7.03
N ILE A 1197 17.06 -4.55 8.33
CA ILE A 1197 18.10 -4.37 9.37
C ILE A 1197 18.81 -5.71 9.63
N ASN A 1198 20.13 -5.64 9.84
CA ASN A 1198 20.99 -6.81 10.06
C ASN A 1198 21.06 -7.24 11.53
N ASP A 1199 21.91 -6.60 12.33
CA ASP A 1199 21.85 -6.67 13.80
C ASP A 1199 21.37 -5.29 14.31
N PRO A 1200 20.23 -5.22 15.02
CA PRO A 1200 19.69 -3.94 15.49
C PRO A 1200 20.41 -3.38 16.74
N LEU A 1201 21.24 -4.17 17.43
CA LEU A 1201 21.87 -3.80 18.72
C LEU A 1201 23.22 -3.09 18.60
N ILE A 1202 23.71 -2.84 17.39
CA ILE A 1202 25.01 -2.23 17.12
C ILE A 1202 24.83 -0.84 16.51
N ALA A 1203 25.76 0.06 16.81
CA ALA A 1203 25.80 1.37 16.17
C ALA A 1203 26.27 1.25 14.72
N CYS A 1204 25.72 2.09 13.84
CA CYS A 1204 26.23 2.25 12.48
C CYS A 1204 27.47 3.15 12.44
N CYS A 1205 27.49 4.23 13.23
CA CYS A 1205 28.64 5.12 13.43
C CYS A 1205 29.28 4.89 14.81
N GLY A 1206 30.61 4.88 14.86
CA GLY A 1206 31.37 4.95 16.10
C GLY A 1206 32.76 4.35 15.95
N GLY A 1207 33.28 3.75 17.02
CA GLY A 1207 34.65 3.21 17.04
C GLY A 1207 34.73 1.72 17.31
N HIS A 1208 35.89 1.13 17.01
CA HIS A 1208 36.22 -0.25 17.34
C HIS A 1208 36.04 -0.52 18.84
N GLY A 1209 35.04 -1.33 19.18
CA GLY A 1209 34.65 -1.63 20.56
C GLY A 1209 33.35 -2.41 20.61
N PRO A 1210 32.87 -2.81 21.81
CA PRO A 1210 31.60 -3.49 21.95
C PRO A 1210 30.47 -2.64 21.35
N TYR A 1211 29.63 -3.28 20.53
CA TYR A 1211 28.47 -2.67 19.86
C TYR A 1211 28.81 -1.42 19.00
N HIS A 1212 30.06 -1.30 18.55
CA HIS A 1212 30.64 -0.20 17.75
C HIS A 1212 30.73 1.16 18.46
N THR A 1213 30.67 1.22 19.79
CA THR A 1213 30.70 2.48 20.55
C THR A 1213 32.10 2.89 21.04
N GLY A 1214 33.17 2.37 20.44
CA GLY A 1214 34.55 2.55 20.93
C GLY A 1214 35.16 3.94 20.70
N ALA A 1215 34.44 4.83 20.02
CA ALA A 1215 34.81 6.23 19.81
C ALA A 1215 33.55 7.08 19.75
N THR A 1216 33.67 8.34 20.10
CA THR A 1216 32.70 9.36 19.70
C THR A 1216 32.73 9.39 18.17
N CYS A 1217 31.61 9.03 17.54
CA CYS A 1217 31.23 9.53 16.22
C CYS A 1217 31.60 11.03 16.19
N ASP A 1218 32.43 11.55 15.26
CA ASP A 1218 32.95 12.94 15.39
C ASP A 1218 33.35 13.66 14.09
N ARG A 1219 34.47 13.23 13.51
CA ARG A 1219 34.93 13.40 12.14
C ARG A 1219 36.03 12.44 11.69
N THR A 1220 36.34 11.46 12.55
CA THR A 1220 37.43 10.50 12.41
C THR A 1220 36.98 9.05 12.65
N ALA A 1221 35.69 8.84 12.90
CA ALA A 1221 35.11 7.58 13.34
C ALA A 1221 34.53 6.78 12.16
N THR A 1222 34.14 5.54 12.46
CA THR A 1222 33.83 4.52 11.45
C THR A 1222 32.32 4.40 11.25
N VAL A 1223 31.88 4.52 9.99
CA VAL A 1223 30.55 4.07 9.56
C VAL A 1223 30.67 2.61 9.08
N TRP A 1224 29.94 1.71 9.73
CA TRP A 1224 30.09 0.25 9.67
C TRP A 1224 29.24 -0.44 8.58
N GLY A 1225 28.54 0.31 7.74
CA GLY A 1225 27.79 -0.20 6.60
C GLY A 1225 26.80 0.84 6.03
N ASP A 1226 25.85 0.39 5.21
CA ASP A 1226 24.70 1.22 4.82
C ASP A 1226 23.84 1.55 6.05
N PRO A 1227 23.62 2.83 6.41
CA PRO A 1227 22.75 3.22 7.53
C PRO A 1227 21.31 2.69 7.38
N GLY A 1228 20.85 2.46 6.15
CA GLY A 1228 19.58 1.80 5.84
C GLY A 1228 19.45 0.36 6.37
N SER A 1229 20.54 -0.24 6.84
CA SER A 1229 20.61 -1.61 7.37
C SER A 1229 20.85 -1.71 8.89
N PHE A 1230 20.85 -0.57 9.61
CA PHE A 1230 21.04 -0.48 11.06
C PHE A 1230 19.81 0.12 11.75
N ALA A 1231 19.57 -0.25 13.01
CA ALA A 1231 18.55 0.39 13.84
C ALA A 1231 19.10 1.62 14.58
N ASN A 1232 20.31 1.50 15.13
CA ASN A 1232 20.95 2.55 15.91
C ASN A 1232 22.08 3.22 15.11
N TRP A 1233 22.22 4.53 15.32
CA TRP A 1233 23.14 5.37 14.59
C TRP A 1233 24.49 5.51 15.31
N ASP A 1234 24.61 6.34 16.34
CA ASP A 1234 25.91 6.68 16.98
C ASP A 1234 26.19 5.95 18.30
N GLY A 1235 25.36 4.95 18.62
CA GLY A 1235 25.37 4.25 19.89
C GLY A 1235 24.32 4.75 20.88
N VAL A 1236 23.67 5.90 20.62
CA VAL A 1236 22.56 6.44 21.43
C VAL A 1236 21.31 6.64 20.57
N HIS A 1237 21.45 7.38 19.47
CA HIS A 1237 20.34 7.83 18.63
C HIS A 1237 20.01 6.82 17.52
N MET A 1238 18.83 6.89 16.89
CA MET A 1238 18.43 5.91 15.87
C MET A 1238 18.82 6.35 14.45
N THR A 1239 18.72 5.44 13.48
CA THR A 1239 18.92 5.76 12.05
C THR A 1239 17.70 6.44 11.42
N GLU A 1240 17.85 7.07 10.25
CA GLU A 1240 16.72 7.56 9.44
C GLU A 1240 15.72 6.43 9.21
N LYS A 1241 16.24 5.26 8.86
CA LYS A 1241 15.46 4.05 8.60
C LYS A 1241 14.63 3.64 9.82
N ALA A 1242 15.25 3.60 10.99
CA ALA A 1242 14.58 3.29 12.24
C ALA A 1242 13.57 4.36 12.63
N TYR A 1243 13.93 5.63 12.53
CA TYR A 1243 13.02 6.74 12.82
C TYR A 1243 11.84 6.82 11.84
N HIS A 1244 11.99 6.41 10.57
CA HIS A 1244 10.86 6.23 9.65
C HIS A 1244 9.88 5.18 10.16
N VAL A 1245 10.38 4.02 10.61
CA VAL A 1245 9.54 2.94 11.17
C VAL A 1245 8.86 3.36 12.47
N ILE A 1246 9.58 4.09 13.34
CA ILE A 1246 9.02 4.67 14.58
C ILE A 1246 7.96 5.73 14.26
N ALA A 1247 8.20 6.58 13.26
CA ALA A 1247 7.26 7.61 12.83
C ALA A 1247 6.00 7.01 12.20
N ASP A 1248 6.15 6.08 11.25
CA ASP A 1248 5.08 5.33 10.58
C ASP A 1248 4.17 4.64 11.62
N GLY A 1249 4.78 3.94 12.58
CA GLY A 1249 4.07 3.29 13.67
C GLY A 1249 3.29 4.24 14.61
N VAL A 1250 3.61 5.52 14.63
CA VAL A 1250 2.89 6.57 15.40
C VAL A 1250 1.89 7.33 14.52
N LEU A 1251 2.19 7.52 13.24
CA LEU A 1251 1.32 8.15 12.24
C LEU A 1251 0.11 7.27 11.93
N ASN A 1252 0.37 6.03 11.53
CA ASN A 1252 -0.63 5.05 11.08
C ASN A 1252 -1.04 4.07 12.21
N GLY A 1253 -0.31 4.06 13.32
CA GLY A 1253 -0.55 3.16 14.46
C GLY A 1253 0.21 1.82 14.36
N PRO A 1254 0.10 0.94 15.38
CA PRO A 1254 -0.71 1.08 16.59
C PRO A 1254 -0.04 1.84 17.75
N PHE A 1255 1.15 2.43 17.55
CA PHE A 1255 1.99 2.97 18.62
C PHE A 1255 1.64 4.40 19.04
N ALA A 1256 0.37 4.80 18.90
CA ALA A 1256 -0.17 6.01 19.51
C ALA A 1256 -1.68 5.90 19.74
N ASP A 1257 -2.18 6.53 20.81
CA ASP A 1257 -3.59 6.51 21.23
C ASP A 1257 -4.22 7.92 21.28
N PRO A 1258 -4.99 8.32 20.24
CA PRO A 1258 -5.14 7.67 18.92
C PRO A 1258 -3.88 7.84 18.02
N PRO A 1259 -3.77 7.10 16.89
CA PRO A 1259 -2.74 7.33 15.89
C PRO A 1259 -2.72 8.78 15.41
N LEU A 1260 -1.54 9.32 15.09
CA LEU A 1260 -1.37 10.74 14.84
C LEU A 1260 -2.13 11.21 13.58
N LEU A 1261 -2.22 10.41 12.52
CA LEU A 1261 -3.07 10.74 11.36
C LEU A 1261 -4.57 10.51 11.62
N HIS A 1262 -4.95 9.87 12.73
CA HIS A 1262 -6.34 9.78 13.22
C HIS A 1262 -6.68 10.89 14.26
N SER A 1263 -5.70 11.76 14.58
CA SER A 1263 -5.95 13.00 15.33
C SER A 1263 -6.36 14.18 14.43
N CYS A 1264 -6.22 13.99 13.12
CA CYS A 1264 -6.42 14.97 12.07
C CYS A 1264 -7.90 15.16 11.70
#